data_AF-A0A7N6F7E7-F1
#
_entry.id   AF-A0A7N6F7E7-F1
#
_cell.length_a   1.000
_cell.length_b   1.000
_cell.length_c   1.000
_cell.angle_alpha   90.00
_cell.angle_beta   90.00
_cell.angle_gamma   90.00
#
_symmetry.space_group_name_H-M   'P 1'
#
loop_
_entity.id
_entity.type
_entity.pdbx_description
1 polymer ?
#
loop_
_entity_poly.entity_id
_entity_poly.type
_entity_poly.pdbx_seq_one_letter_code
_entity_poly.pdbx_strand_id
1 'polypeptide(L)'
;MRTEQSENGENATNSQSEMLISQLREITGIQDPQILYRALNASQGDVGHAVGLLTTQPAEVQDPGETQKPGIPEEVWEGQKGIRKDELQTAIELSLQESHDAQEEERQFHRALEASAEENAARMKRKRCEAQSEMCSPADWIRQDDWPVGIRNVGNTCWFSAVIQSLFHLPVFRRLVLNYHLSERILEKCKSHSDKRNIAFMQELRCLFALMVGSTRRFVDPSAAVELLRDAFRTSEAQQDVSEFSHKLLDWLEDAFQLAANGNNPEDKQKNPMVQLFYGTFVTERKHEGKTLHNIEQFGQYPLQVNGFNNLDECLEGAMVEKEIESLHSDHIVTSGRERWFKKLPPVLTFELSRFEFNTQLGRPEKIHKKLEFPQIVYMDRYLHKNIDQTHERRGEVKKLKEQLALLQQKLECYKNYGSGPTKYPLADMLQFVLEFATTKPTSISPAEDLRPAASSPTPANHPVSEPASKDNSEPGDPDSSSESQISSVSSCQRTPIYKPFTQCRHPLDCPPHPAPHSITEEELHFVKTCLQRWRTEVENDINELKASIDKLTQVLEGMYSDNSLCQVPYRLHAVLVHEGQASAGHYWAYIYDHGNKRWMKYNDISITESSWEELERDSFGGMTNASAYCLMYIDDRLPHLITEDTDDETGQVLRGIDSLPPLLRRYVHEDNRWFQQELSEWEEQFCQTAAPQGESTASAEPPSTISHCSMQGVILAIAKARQTFDTEGPEAGLIKAFHEEYSRLYELSQEETTPQEDARLQHALVYFFQNKAPKRIIERTLLEQFTDRNLSFDERAISIMREARAKLRLIKPQDMDMDEYMQWHDDYRLFRTVFVYLLTGLEHYQHGKIREALIYLAHAYETNDGLLRNGEKRGVDKSLIALYRRKCLTALNERASRLFCSGEESKVEEGVAIMDEAVIPCLHLMSRDTALSLEDRDAMESIRSHWCCCLGQDMDDSLQVKLGEFLPRVLDGSADTVVLKDPPKVHVHQAHDLCSRLAAVMESIHNASIVIVK
;
A
#
# COMPACT_ATOMS: atom_id res chain seq x y z
N MET A 1 -63.86 -32.30 -43.54
CA MET A 1 -62.88 -32.14 -42.44
C MET A 1 -61.85 -31.12 -42.88
N ARG A 2 -62.04 -29.84 -42.52
CA ARG A 2 -61.21 -28.72 -42.98
C ARG A 2 -61.39 -27.51 -42.03
N THR A 3 -61.01 -27.69 -40.76
CA THR A 3 -61.00 -26.70 -39.66
C THR A 3 -60.47 -27.41 -38.41
N GLU A 4 -59.17 -27.30 -38.10
CA GLU A 4 -58.54 -27.60 -36.77
C GLU A 4 -56.98 -27.56 -36.76
N GLN A 5 -56.31 -26.85 -37.70
CA GLN A 5 -54.83 -26.77 -37.73
C GLN A 5 -54.23 -25.36 -37.90
N SER A 6 -55.02 -24.28 -37.73
CA SER A 6 -54.51 -22.91 -37.81
C SER A 6 -54.36 -22.19 -36.46
N GLU A 7 -55.03 -22.63 -35.39
CA GLU A 7 -55.10 -21.85 -34.13
C GLU A 7 -53.93 -22.08 -33.15
N ASN A 8 -53.16 -23.17 -33.29
CA ASN A 8 -52.01 -23.46 -32.41
C ASN A 8 -50.70 -22.76 -32.83
N GLY A 9 -50.66 -22.12 -34.01
CA GLY A 9 -49.48 -21.36 -34.45
C GLY A 9 -49.41 -19.97 -33.83
N GLU A 10 -50.52 -19.23 -33.84
CA GLU A 10 -50.56 -17.81 -33.48
C GLU A 10 -50.38 -17.55 -31.98
N ASN A 11 -50.87 -18.45 -31.11
CA ASN A 11 -50.70 -18.34 -29.66
C ASN A 11 -49.24 -18.54 -29.20
N ALA A 12 -48.46 -19.39 -29.88
CA ALA A 12 -47.05 -19.57 -29.56
C ALA A 12 -46.22 -18.33 -29.92
N THR A 13 -46.48 -17.73 -31.08
CA THR A 13 -45.78 -16.51 -31.52
C THR A 13 -46.12 -15.28 -30.67
N ASN A 14 -47.37 -15.13 -30.22
CA ASN A 14 -47.75 -14.03 -29.32
C ASN A 14 -47.09 -14.16 -27.94
N SER A 15 -47.10 -15.36 -27.34
CA SER A 15 -46.44 -15.58 -26.03
C SER A 15 -44.94 -15.27 -26.07
N GLN A 16 -44.25 -15.67 -27.15
CA GLN A 16 -42.83 -15.41 -27.31
C GLN A 16 -42.54 -13.91 -27.53
N SER A 17 -43.42 -13.20 -28.26
CA SER A 17 -43.30 -11.75 -28.46
C SER A 17 -43.54 -10.95 -27.18
N GLU A 18 -44.55 -11.29 -26.37
CA GLU A 18 -44.78 -10.60 -25.09
C GLU A 18 -43.62 -10.76 -24.11
N MET A 19 -42.97 -11.93 -24.06
CA MET A 19 -41.82 -12.16 -23.19
C MET A 19 -40.61 -11.31 -23.60
N LEU A 20 -40.34 -11.19 -24.90
CA LEU A 20 -39.26 -10.34 -25.45
C LEU A 20 -39.55 -8.84 -25.23
N ILE A 21 -40.82 -8.43 -25.32
CA ILE A 21 -41.25 -7.05 -25.00
C ILE A 21 -41.09 -6.75 -23.52
N SER A 22 -41.37 -7.71 -22.63
CA SER A 22 -41.12 -7.55 -21.20
C SER A 22 -39.62 -7.37 -20.90
N GLN A 23 -38.76 -8.18 -21.52
CA GLN A 23 -37.30 -8.02 -21.40
C GLN A 23 -36.82 -6.66 -21.95
N LEU A 24 -37.34 -6.22 -23.10
CA LEU A 24 -36.99 -4.90 -23.64
C LEU A 24 -37.45 -3.74 -22.75
N ARG A 25 -38.63 -3.86 -22.11
CA ARG A 25 -39.11 -2.89 -21.13
C ARG A 25 -38.23 -2.84 -19.88
N GLU A 26 -37.77 -3.99 -19.42
CA GLU A 26 -36.88 -4.12 -18.26
C GLU A 26 -35.48 -3.55 -18.54
N ILE A 27 -34.92 -3.81 -19.73
CA ILE A 27 -33.59 -3.34 -20.13
C ILE A 27 -33.56 -1.85 -20.50
N THR A 28 -34.59 -1.33 -21.19
CA THR A 28 -34.59 0.07 -21.67
C THR A 28 -35.39 1.04 -20.81
N GLY A 29 -36.22 0.54 -19.88
CA GLY A 29 -37.12 1.34 -19.05
C GLY A 29 -38.31 1.97 -19.79
N ILE A 30 -38.42 1.79 -21.12
CA ILE A 30 -39.47 2.40 -21.95
C ILE A 30 -40.81 1.70 -21.69
N GLN A 31 -41.79 2.43 -21.14
CA GLN A 31 -43.09 1.85 -20.80
C GLN A 31 -44.06 1.74 -21.99
N ASP A 32 -43.88 2.48 -23.09
CA ASP A 32 -44.80 2.43 -24.24
C ASP A 32 -44.60 1.13 -25.06
N PRO A 33 -45.56 0.19 -25.05
CA PRO A 33 -45.41 -1.07 -25.78
C PRO A 33 -45.39 -0.88 -27.30
N GLN A 34 -46.00 0.18 -27.87
CA GLN A 34 -46.00 0.40 -29.33
C GLN A 34 -44.59 0.68 -29.86
N ILE A 35 -43.78 1.40 -29.09
CA ILE A 35 -42.39 1.71 -29.45
C ILE A 35 -41.51 0.45 -29.36
N LEU A 36 -41.68 -0.33 -28.29
CA LEU A 36 -40.98 -1.61 -28.11
C LEU A 36 -41.33 -2.62 -29.21
N TYR A 37 -42.62 -2.78 -29.56
CA TYR A 37 -43.04 -3.64 -30.67
C TYR A 37 -42.49 -3.17 -32.02
N ARG A 38 -42.32 -1.87 -32.23
CA ARG A 38 -41.66 -1.34 -33.43
C ARG A 38 -40.19 -1.72 -33.49
N ALA A 39 -39.46 -1.56 -32.39
CA ALA A 39 -38.03 -1.89 -32.33
C ALA A 39 -37.78 -3.40 -32.44
N LEU A 40 -38.58 -4.23 -31.77
CA LEU A 40 -38.48 -5.69 -31.83
C LEU A 40 -38.82 -6.24 -33.23
N ASN A 41 -39.82 -5.66 -33.91
CA ASN A 41 -40.13 -6.02 -35.30
C ASN A 41 -39.04 -5.53 -36.28
N ALA A 42 -38.47 -4.33 -36.05
CA ALA A 42 -37.37 -3.81 -36.86
C ALA A 42 -36.07 -4.61 -36.69
N SER A 43 -35.83 -5.20 -35.51
CA SER A 43 -34.70 -6.08 -35.22
C SER A 43 -34.95 -7.56 -35.54
N GLN A 44 -36.11 -7.91 -36.11
CA GLN A 44 -36.54 -9.29 -36.41
C GLN A 44 -36.52 -10.23 -35.19
N GLY A 45 -36.76 -9.70 -33.98
CA GLY A 45 -36.82 -10.47 -32.74
C GLY A 45 -35.51 -10.52 -31.92
N ASP A 46 -34.42 -9.90 -32.40
CA ASP A 46 -33.19 -9.76 -31.61
C ASP A 46 -33.33 -8.65 -30.56
N VAL A 47 -33.22 -9.02 -29.28
CA VAL A 47 -33.34 -8.12 -28.13
C VAL A 47 -32.16 -7.13 -28.06
N GLY A 48 -30.93 -7.58 -28.28
CA GLY A 48 -29.75 -6.71 -28.22
C GLY A 48 -29.78 -5.64 -29.30
N HIS A 49 -30.19 -6.01 -30.51
CA HIS A 49 -30.34 -5.07 -31.61
C HIS A 49 -31.56 -4.14 -31.42
N ALA A 50 -32.66 -4.61 -30.83
CA ALA A 50 -33.78 -3.75 -30.44
C ALA A 50 -33.41 -2.74 -29.33
N VAL A 51 -32.62 -3.14 -28.32
CA VAL A 51 -32.06 -2.21 -27.31
C VAL A 51 -31.20 -1.14 -27.99
N GLY A 52 -30.36 -1.54 -28.95
CA GLY A 52 -29.60 -0.60 -29.78
C GLY A 52 -30.52 0.40 -30.48
N LEU A 53 -31.49 -0.06 -31.27
CA LEU A 53 -32.44 0.80 -32.00
C LEU A 53 -33.26 1.75 -31.10
N LEU A 54 -33.50 1.37 -29.84
CA LEU A 54 -34.22 2.19 -28.85
C LEU A 54 -33.31 3.21 -28.14
N THR A 55 -32.00 2.92 -28.04
CA THR A 55 -31.02 3.81 -27.38
C THR A 55 -30.24 4.68 -28.37
N THR A 56 -30.21 4.32 -29.66
CA THR A 56 -29.52 5.06 -30.72
C THR A 56 -30.50 5.55 -31.79
N GLN A 57 -30.96 6.80 -31.64
CA GLN A 57 -31.26 7.65 -32.80
C GLN A 57 -30.26 8.81 -32.87
N PRO A 58 -29.13 8.64 -33.59
CA PRO A 58 -28.37 9.74 -34.14
C PRO A 58 -29.07 10.29 -35.38
N ALA A 59 -28.60 11.45 -35.86
CA ALA A 59 -29.05 12.03 -37.12
C ALA A 59 -28.76 11.12 -38.33
N GLU A 60 -29.63 11.22 -39.34
CA GLU A 60 -29.63 10.42 -40.57
C GLU A 60 -28.35 10.59 -41.42
N VAL A 61 -28.00 9.57 -42.22
CA VAL A 61 -27.97 9.66 -43.70
C VAL A 61 -27.77 8.26 -44.36
N GLN A 62 -28.61 8.02 -45.36
CA GLN A 62 -28.72 6.92 -46.35
C GLN A 62 -27.54 6.87 -47.36
N ASP A 63 -27.24 5.87 -48.21
CA ASP A 63 -27.71 4.47 -48.48
C ASP A 63 -26.68 3.82 -49.51
N PRO A 64 -26.97 2.97 -50.54
CA PRO A 64 -26.42 1.60 -50.61
C PRO A 64 -25.69 1.17 -51.92
N GLY A 65 -25.34 -0.13 -52.02
CA GLY A 65 -25.24 -0.91 -53.29
C GLY A 65 -24.28 -2.11 -53.20
N GLU A 66 -24.71 -3.38 -53.19
CA GLU A 66 -25.21 -4.23 -54.31
C GLU A 66 -24.11 -4.77 -55.28
N THR A 67 -24.02 -6.05 -55.73
CA THR A 67 -24.63 -7.35 -55.34
C THR A 67 -23.85 -8.56 -55.93
N GLN A 68 -24.02 -9.76 -55.34
CA GLN A 68 -24.08 -11.13 -55.96
C GLN A 68 -22.83 -11.94 -56.44
N LYS A 69 -22.95 -13.27 -56.22
CA LYS A 69 -22.07 -14.44 -56.56
C LYS A 69 -22.49 -15.04 -57.94
N PRO A 70 -22.23 -16.33 -58.35
CA PRO A 70 -21.28 -17.41 -57.92
C PRO A 70 -20.56 -18.19 -59.08
N GLY A 71 -19.76 -19.23 -58.77
CA GLY A 71 -19.37 -20.30 -59.73
C GLY A 71 -18.23 -21.25 -59.26
N ILE A 72 -18.38 -22.57 -59.43
CA ILE A 72 -17.46 -23.71 -59.06
C ILE A 72 -17.42 -24.71 -60.26
N PRO A 73 -16.82 -25.95 -60.28
CA PRO A 73 -15.85 -26.70 -59.43
C PRO A 73 -14.76 -27.53 -60.23
N GLU A 74 -14.22 -28.63 -59.63
CA GLU A 74 -13.54 -29.84 -60.22
C GLU A 74 -12.01 -29.74 -60.57
N GLU A 75 -11.14 -30.78 -60.50
CA GLU A 75 -11.17 -32.19 -60.00
C GLU A 75 -9.74 -32.74 -59.61
N VAL A 76 -9.45 -34.05 -59.75
CA VAL A 76 -8.91 -34.97 -58.68
C VAL A 76 -7.87 -36.05 -59.18
N TRP A 77 -7.25 -36.87 -58.26
CA TRP A 77 -6.39 -38.11 -58.45
C TRP A 77 -4.92 -37.94 -58.94
N GLU A 78 -3.93 -38.87 -58.86
CA GLU A 78 -3.47 -40.05 -58.02
C GLU A 78 -1.92 -40.19 -58.25
N GLY A 79 -1.07 -41.08 -57.68
CA GLY A 79 -1.25 -42.19 -56.71
C GLY A 79 -0.03 -43.16 -56.55
N GLN A 80 -0.02 -43.92 -55.44
CA GLN A 80 0.72 -45.18 -55.11
C GLN A 80 2.28 -45.36 -55.06
N LYS A 81 2.70 -45.89 -53.89
CA LYS A 81 3.61 -47.05 -53.60
C LYS A 81 5.15 -46.95 -53.58
N GLY A 82 5.73 -47.45 -52.46
CA GLY A 82 6.99 -48.21 -52.42
C GLY A 82 7.87 -47.95 -51.19
N ILE A 83 8.10 -48.93 -50.30
CA ILE A 83 8.86 -48.76 -49.04
C ILE A 83 10.20 -49.51 -49.07
N ARG A 84 11.20 -48.91 -48.40
CA ARG A 84 12.43 -49.47 -47.80
C ARG A 84 13.74 -49.25 -48.56
N LYS A 85 14.38 -48.12 -48.24
CA LYS A 85 15.80 -48.14 -47.82
C LYS A 85 16.10 -47.25 -46.61
N ASP A 86 15.07 -46.63 -46.05
CA ASP A 86 15.23 -45.33 -45.39
C ASP A 86 15.50 -45.48 -43.89
N GLU A 87 14.82 -46.35 -43.15
CA GLU A 87 14.78 -46.37 -41.66
C GLU A 87 16.11 -46.14 -40.89
N LEU A 88 17.26 -46.62 -41.36
CA LEU A 88 18.57 -46.33 -40.72
C LEU A 88 19.17 -44.98 -41.15
N GLN A 89 18.93 -44.59 -42.40
CA GLN A 89 19.24 -43.27 -42.92
C GLN A 89 18.30 -42.22 -42.31
N THR A 90 17.00 -42.53 -42.18
CA THR A 90 15.98 -41.75 -41.48
C THR A 90 16.23 -41.64 -39.98
N ALA A 91 16.88 -42.60 -39.31
CA ALA A 91 17.28 -42.40 -37.91
C ALA A 91 18.40 -41.35 -37.76
N ILE A 92 19.36 -41.34 -38.69
CA ILE A 92 20.46 -40.37 -38.71
C ILE A 92 19.98 -39.02 -39.27
N GLU A 93 19.11 -39.03 -40.29
CA GLU A 93 18.45 -37.85 -40.84
C GLU A 93 17.41 -37.28 -39.89
N LEU A 94 16.69 -38.07 -39.07
CA LEU A 94 15.83 -37.54 -38.01
C LEU A 94 16.66 -36.93 -36.89
N SER A 95 17.78 -37.53 -36.48
CA SER A 95 18.65 -36.90 -35.47
C SER A 95 19.34 -35.64 -36.02
N LEU A 96 19.73 -35.63 -37.29
CA LEU A 96 20.24 -34.43 -37.96
C LEU A 96 19.13 -33.39 -38.22
N GLN A 97 17.90 -33.80 -38.53
CA GLN A 97 16.75 -32.93 -38.74
C GLN A 97 16.23 -32.37 -37.41
N GLU A 98 16.21 -33.14 -36.32
CA GLU A 98 15.98 -32.64 -34.97
C GLU A 98 17.07 -31.65 -34.58
N SER A 99 18.35 -31.92 -34.91
CA SER A 99 19.43 -30.94 -34.69
C SER A 99 19.33 -29.70 -35.59
N HIS A 100 18.81 -29.82 -36.81
CA HIS A 100 18.70 -28.73 -37.78
C HIS A 100 17.45 -27.88 -37.53
N ASP A 101 16.32 -28.52 -37.22
CA ASP A 101 15.08 -27.85 -36.81
C ASP A 101 15.30 -27.18 -35.45
N ALA A 102 15.97 -27.84 -34.49
CA ALA A 102 16.41 -27.17 -33.26
C ALA A 102 17.38 -26.00 -33.52
N GLN A 103 18.32 -26.11 -34.48
CA GLN A 103 19.19 -24.99 -34.84
C GLN A 103 18.48 -23.86 -35.59
N GLU A 104 17.47 -24.14 -36.41
CA GLU A 104 16.72 -23.12 -37.12
C GLU A 104 15.72 -22.42 -36.18
N GLU A 105 15.06 -23.18 -35.28
CA GLU A 105 14.28 -22.64 -34.17
C GLU A 105 15.18 -21.85 -33.19
N GLU A 106 16.38 -22.32 -32.87
CA GLU A 106 17.37 -21.60 -32.07
C GLU A 106 17.84 -20.31 -32.77
N ARG A 107 18.01 -20.29 -34.10
CA ARG A 107 18.32 -19.07 -34.88
C ARG A 107 17.17 -18.09 -34.96
N GLN A 108 15.92 -18.56 -34.99
CA GLN A 108 14.74 -17.69 -35.03
C GLN A 108 14.41 -17.14 -33.65
N PHE A 109 14.51 -17.97 -32.62
CA PHE A 109 14.40 -17.53 -31.24
C PHE A 109 15.58 -16.65 -30.84
N HIS A 110 16.82 -16.91 -31.30
CA HIS A 110 17.91 -15.96 -31.14
C HIS A 110 17.60 -14.63 -31.80
N ARG A 111 17.00 -14.58 -33.00
CA ARG A 111 16.54 -13.30 -33.57
C ARG A 111 15.44 -12.62 -32.76
N ALA A 112 14.45 -13.37 -32.25
CA ALA A 112 13.38 -12.83 -31.41
C ALA A 112 13.90 -12.36 -30.04
N LEU A 113 14.90 -13.04 -29.50
CA LEU A 113 15.52 -12.79 -28.20
C LEU A 113 16.61 -11.73 -28.27
N GLU A 114 17.37 -11.63 -29.36
CA GLU A 114 18.20 -10.47 -29.68
C GLU A 114 17.31 -9.25 -29.89
N ALA A 115 16.18 -9.35 -30.60
CA ALA A 115 15.21 -8.27 -30.71
C ALA A 115 14.59 -7.88 -29.35
N SER A 116 14.16 -8.83 -28.53
CA SER A 116 13.62 -8.56 -27.18
C SER A 116 14.70 -8.07 -26.21
N ALA A 117 15.95 -8.51 -26.32
CA ALA A 117 17.08 -8.01 -25.53
C ALA A 117 17.53 -6.61 -25.97
N GLU A 118 17.56 -6.32 -27.27
CA GLU A 118 17.83 -4.98 -27.81
C GLU A 118 16.69 -4.02 -27.48
N GLU A 119 15.43 -4.46 -27.58
CA GLU A 119 14.26 -3.69 -27.17
C GLU A 119 14.26 -3.45 -25.67
N ASN A 120 14.49 -4.47 -24.83
CA ASN A 120 14.63 -4.30 -23.39
C ASN A 120 15.85 -3.43 -23.02
N ALA A 121 16.98 -3.53 -23.72
CA ALA A 121 18.12 -2.64 -23.51
C ALA A 121 17.81 -1.19 -23.93
N ALA A 122 17.11 -0.98 -25.04
CA ALA A 122 16.66 0.34 -25.49
C ALA A 122 15.57 0.92 -24.57
N ARG A 123 14.71 0.08 -24.02
CA ARG A 123 13.58 0.43 -23.16
C ARG A 123 14.02 0.66 -21.72
N MET A 124 14.99 -0.09 -21.19
CA MET A 124 15.71 0.27 -19.98
C MET A 124 16.43 1.61 -20.18
N LYS A 125 17.13 1.83 -21.31
CA LYS A 125 17.78 3.12 -21.62
C LYS A 125 16.79 4.30 -21.71
N ARG A 126 15.56 4.10 -22.20
CA ARG A 126 14.50 5.13 -22.24
C ARG A 126 13.82 5.33 -20.87
N LYS A 127 13.40 4.25 -20.19
CA LYS A 127 12.77 4.29 -18.85
C LYS A 127 13.74 4.71 -17.73
N ARG A 128 15.06 4.73 -17.99
CA ARG A 128 16.08 5.34 -17.11
C ARG A 128 15.82 6.82 -16.82
N CYS A 129 15.03 7.52 -17.63
CA CYS A 129 14.63 8.91 -17.40
C CYS A 129 13.44 9.09 -16.43
N GLU A 130 12.64 8.05 -16.16
CA GLU A 130 11.44 8.15 -15.30
C GLU A 130 11.64 7.56 -13.89
N ALA A 131 12.81 6.94 -13.64
CA ALA A 131 13.07 6.14 -12.45
C ALA A 131 14.06 6.75 -11.43
N GLN A 132 14.54 7.98 -11.64
CA GLN A 132 15.61 8.59 -10.83
C GLN A 132 15.09 9.45 -9.68
N SER A 133 14.17 8.91 -8.86
CA SER A 133 13.68 9.62 -7.66
C SER A 133 14.53 9.41 -6.41
N GLU A 134 15.30 8.32 -6.31
CA GLU A 134 16.20 8.02 -5.19
C GLU A 134 17.48 7.36 -5.72
N MET A 135 18.65 7.84 -5.30
CA MET A 135 19.94 7.28 -5.73
C MET A 135 20.32 6.06 -4.88
N CYS A 136 19.72 4.92 -5.17
CA CYS A 136 20.24 3.62 -4.73
C CYS A 136 21.48 3.26 -5.57
N SER A 137 22.48 2.61 -4.98
CA SER A 137 23.56 2.01 -5.75
C SER A 137 23.03 0.80 -6.51
N PRO A 138 23.48 0.52 -7.76
CA PRO A 138 23.23 -0.76 -8.41
C PRO A 138 23.71 -1.96 -7.56
N ALA A 139 24.67 -1.76 -6.66
CA ALA A 139 25.11 -2.76 -5.69
C ALA A 139 24.00 -3.17 -4.68
N ASP A 140 23.11 -2.24 -4.31
CA ASP A 140 21.95 -2.50 -3.43
C ASP A 140 20.89 -3.40 -4.11
N TRP A 141 20.99 -3.55 -5.43
CA TRP A 141 20.14 -4.38 -6.26
C TRP A 141 20.78 -5.72 -6.62
N ILE A 142 21.95 -6.05 -6.07
CA ILE A 142 22.49 -7.41 -6.17
C ILE A 142 21.58 -8.37 -5.40
N ARG A 143 21.17 -9.45 -6.07
CA ARG A 143 20.42 -10.54 -5.46
C ARG A 143 21.31 -11.27 -4.45
N GLN A 144 20.81 -11.49 -3.23
CA GLN A 144 21.46 -12.39 -2.28
C GLN A 144 21.30 -13.83 -2.75
N ASP A 145 22.35 -14.64 -2.59
CA ASP A 145 22.32 -16.06 -2.96
C ASP A 145 21.13 -16.78 -2.33
N ASP A 146 20.51 -17.69 -3.08
CA ASP A 146 19.27 -18.42 -2.75
C ASP A 146 18.01 -17.57 -2.43
N TRP A 147 18.05 -16.24 -2.51
CA TRP A 147 16.85 -15.40 -2.33
C TRP A 147 15.98 -15.36 -3.60
N PRO A 148 14.63 -15.31 -3.52
CA PRO A 148 13.78 -15.15 -4.70
C PRO A 148 13.85 -13.75 -5.34
N VAL A 149 13.45 -13.63 -6.61
CA VAL A 149 13.52 -12.38 -7.40
C VAL A 149 12.20 -11.61 -7.34
N GLY A 150 12.27 -10.31 -7.01
CA GLY A 150 11.13 -9.39 -6.99
C GLY A 150 10.63 -8.97 -8.38
N ILE A 151 9.44 -8.40 -8.46
CA ILE A 151 8.86 -7.86 -9.70
C ILE A 151 8.63 -6.36 -9.52
N ARG A 152 9.15 -5.54 -10.44
CA ARG A 152 8.95 -4.09 -10.41
C ARG A 152 7.50 -3.73 -10.71
N ASN A 153 6.88 -2.89 -9.88
CA ASN A 153 5.57 -2.30 -10.16
C ASN A 153 5.66 -1.31 -11.34
N VAL A 154 4.80 -1.48 -12.34
CA VAL A 154 4.79 -0.64 -13.56
C VAL A 154 3.43 0.02 -13.70
N GLY A 155 3.24 1.15 -13.02
CA GLY A 155 2.03 1.97 -13.12
C GLY A 155 0.79 1.32 -12.51
N ASN A 156 0.81 1.07 -11.19
CA ASN A 156 -0.27 0.46 -10.40
C ASN A 156 -0.65 -0.96 -10.87
N THR A 157 0.36 -1.77 -11.18
CA THR A 157 0.22 -3.16 -11.66
C THR A 157 0.73 -4.19 -10.65
N CYS A 158 0.78 -3.86 -9.35
CA CYS A 158 1.13 -4.80 -8.28
C CYS A 158 0.24 -6.06 -8.22
N TRP A 159 -0.99 -5.99 -8.73
CA TRP A 159 -1.84 -7.18 -8.90
C TRP A 159 -1.20 -8.20 -9.86
N PHE A 160 -0.47 -7.74 -10.89
CA PHE A 160 0.27 -8.62 -11.80
C PHE A 160 1.44 -9.27 -11.07
N SER A 161 2.20 -8.49 -10.29
CA SER A 161 3.27 -9.00 -9.43
C SER A 161 2.77 -10.13 -8.53
N ALA A 162 1.66 -9.93 -7.82
CA ALA A 162 1.09 -10.92 -6.90
C ALA A 162 0.65 -12.22 -7.61
N VAL A 163 -0.08 -12.11 -8.72
CA VAL A 163 -0.56 -13.27 -9.49
C VAL A 163 0.61 -14.02 -10.12
N ILE A 164 1.55 -13.34 -10.78
CA ILE A 164 2.70 -13.98 -11.42
C ILE A 164 3.64 -14.63 -10.41
N GLN A 165 3.91 -14.01 -9.27
CA GLN A 165 4.72 -14.64 -8.22
C GLN A 165 4.07 -15.92 -7.71
N SER A 166 2.75 -15.92 -7.47
CA SER A 166 2.02 -17.10 -7.00
C SER A 166 2.05 -18.26 -8.00
N LEU A 167 1.92 -17.96 -9.30
CA LEU A 167 1.99 -18.97 -10.36
C LEU A 167 3.43 -19.46 -10.61
N PHE A 168 4.43 -18.58 -10.57
CA PHE A 168 5.84 -18.92 -10.77
C PHE A 168 6.38 -19.87 -9.69
N HIS A 169 5.89 -19.73 -8.44
CA HIS A 169 6.32 -20.57 -7.32
C HIS A 169 5.61 -21.94 -7.27
N LEU A 170 4.76 -22.28 -8.25
CA LEU A 170 4.33 -23.66 -8.54
C LEU A 170 5.34 -24.31 -9.50
N PRO A 171 6.20 -25.27 -9.05
CA PRO A 171 7.23 -25.86 -9.91
C PRO A 171 6.69 -26.49 -11.21
N VAL A 172 5.52 -27.16 -11.16
CA VAL A 172 4.88 -27.71 -12.36
C VAL A 172 4.46 -26.63 -13.36
N PHE A 173 3.87 -25.53 -12.90
CA PHE A 173 3.49 -24.43 -13.79
C PHE A 173 4.73 -23.76 -14.39
N ARG A 174 5.76 -23.52 -13.58
CA ARG A 174 7.05 -22.99 -14.02
C ARG A 174 7.70 -23.86 -15.10
N ARG A 175 7.75 -25.19 -14.90
CA ARG A 175 8.19 -26.16 -15.91
C ARG A 175 7.41 -26.03 -17.22
N LEU A 176 6.08 -26.03 -17.14
CA LEU A 176 5.21 -25.95 -18.32
C LEU A 176 5.48 -24.67 -19.13
N VAL A 177 5.64 -23.52 -18.48
CA VAL A 177 5.94 -22.23 -19.13
C VAL A 177 7.33 -22.22 -19.74
N LEU A 178 8.36 -22.67 -19.01
CA LEU A 178 9.75 -22.69 -19.50
C LEU A 178 9.95 -23.67 -20.67
N ASN A 179 9.25 -24.81 -20.64
CA ASN A 179 9.28 -25.85 -21.67
C ASN A 179 8.17 -25.71 -22.72
N TYR A 180 7.52 -24.55 -22.81
CA TYR A 180 6.58 -24.24 -23.88
C TYR A 180 7.31 -24.06 -25.21
N HIS A 181 6.93 -24.85 -26.22
CA HIS A 181 7.46 -24.80 -27.58
C HIS A 181 6.30 -24.66 -28.57
N LEU A 182 6.50 -23.85 -29.61
CA LEU A 182 5.51 -23.61 -30.66
C LEU A 182 6.20 -23.71 -32.02
N SER A 183 5.81 -24.71 -32.82
CA SER A 183 6.38 -24.91 -34.15
C SER A 183 6.06 -23.74 -35.10
N GLU A 184 7.05 -23.32 -35.90
CA GLU A 184 6.94 -22.21 -36.86
C GLU A 184 5.73 -22.34 -37.81
N ARG A 185 5.43 -23.57 -38.26
CA ARG A 185 4.27 -23.89 -39.11
C ARG A 185 2.90 -23.58 -38.49
N ILE A 186 2.82 -23.41 -37.18
CA ILE A 186 1.60 -23.00 -36.45
C ILE A 186 1.54 -21.48 -36.39
N LEU A 187 2.67 -20.82 -36.10
CA LEU A 187 2.81 -19.36 -36.08
C LEU A 187 2.42 -18.72 -37.43
N GLU A 188 2.82 -19.33 -38.55
CA GLU A 188 2.41 -18.91 -39.90
C GLU A 188 0.91 -19.13 -40.20
N LYS A 189 0.27 -20.13 -39.57
CA LYS A 189 -1.15 -20.46 -39.76
C LYS A 189 -2.08 -19.61 -38.89
N CYS A 190 -1.61 -19.06 -37.78
CA CYS A 190 -2.37 -18.19 -36.90
C CYS A 190 -2.75 -16.88 -37.62
N LYS A 191 -3.99 -16.81 -38.13
CA LYS A 191 -4.51 -15.64 -38.84
C LYS A 191 -5.24 -14.64 -37.92
N SER A 192 -5.70 -15.05 -36.75
CA SER A 192 -6.39 -14.15 -35.83
C SER A 192 -5.42 -13.21 -35.11
N HIS A 193 -5.88 -11.99 -34.84
CA HIS A 193 -5.16 -11.05 -33.99
C HIS A 193 -5.15 -11.49 -32.50
N SER A 194 -6.16 -12.25 -32.05
CA SER A 194 -6.18 -12.85 -30.70
C SER A 194 -5.00 -13.80 -30.49
N ASP A 195 -4.85 -14.76 -31.39
CA ASP A 195 -3.92 -15.89 -31.22
C ASP A 195 -2.48 -15.39 -31.23
N LYS A 196 -2.17 -14.44 -32.13
CA LYS A 196 -0.86 -13.78 -32.18
C LYS A 196 -0.53 -13.04 -30.89
N ARG A 197 -1.52 -12.38 -30.27
CA ARG A 197 -1.33 -11.68 -28.98
C ARG A 197 -1.12 -12.67 -27.85
N ASN A 198 -1.92 -13.74 -27.77
CA ASN A 198 -1.78 -14.77 -26.74
C ASN A 198 -0.41 -15.47 -26.83
N ILE A 199 0.06 -15.77 -28.06
CA ILE A 199 1.41 -16.32 -28.31
C ILE A 199 2.50 -15.34 -27.90
N ALA A 200 2.42 -14.06 -28.30
CA ALA A 200 3.41 -13.05 -27.92
C ALA A 200 3.47 -12.85 -26.40
N PHE A 201 2.31 -12.82 -25.73
CA PHE A 201 2.24 -12.76 -24.28
C PHE A 201 2.90 -13.97 -23.61
N MET A 202 2.65 -15.18 -24.14
CA MET A 202 3.27 -16.41 -23.64
C MET A 202 4.81 -16.42 -23.82
N GLN A 203 5.31 -15.85 -24.92
CA GLN A 203 6.75 -15.69 -25.15
C GLN A 203 7.39 -14.73 -24.15
N GLU A 204 6.79 -13.55 -23.93
CA GLU A 204 7.28 -12.59 -22.93
C GLU A 204 7.17 -13.12 -21.49
N LEU A 205 6.12 -13.88 -21.17
CA LEU A 205 5.99 -14.57 -19.88
C LEU A 205 7.10 -15.62 -19.68
N ARG A 206 7.44 -16.38 -20.73
CA ARG A 206 8.54 -17.36 -20.71
C ARG A 206 9.90 -16.69 -20.49
N CYS A 207 10.15 -15.53 -21.12
CA CYS A 207 11.35 -14.71 -20.88
C CYS A 207 11.39 -14.16 -19.44
N LEU A 208 10.27 -13.64 -18.92
CA LEU A 208 10.16 -13.17 -17.54
C LEU A 208 10.45 -14.31 -16.53
N PHE A 209 9.90 -15.51 -16.77
CA PHE A 209 10.14 -16.68 -15.91
C PHE A 209 11.62 -17.09 -15.91
N ALA A 210 12.29 -17.05 -17.06
CA ALA A 210 13.73 -17.33 -17.13
C ALA A 210 14.56 -16.34 -16.27
N LEU A 211 14.25 -15.04 -16.36
CA LEU A 211 14.91 -14.01 -15.54
C LEU A 211 14.61 -14.20 -14.05
N MET A 212 13.37 -14.53 -13.67
CA MET A 212 13.01 -14.81 -12.27
C MET A 212 13.73 -16.03 -11.69
N VAL A 213 14.10 -17.03 -12.51
CA VAL A 213 14.93 -18.15 -12.08
C VAL A 213 16.38 -17.70 -11.86
N GLY A 214 17.02 -17.15 -12.90
CA GLY A 214 18.49 -17.05 -12.94
C GLY A 214 19.10 -15.64 -12.95
N SER A 215 18.32 -14.56 -12.86
CA SER A 215 18.90 -13.21 -12.79
C SER A 215 19.65 -13.00 -11.47
N THR A 216 20.77 -12.29 -11.53
CA THR A 216 21.54 -11.81 -10.37
C THR A 216 21.05 -10.46 -9.87
N ARG A 217 20.03 -9.86 -10.51
CA ARG A 217 19.33 -8.67 -10.01
C ARG A 217 18.30 -9.09 -8.95
N ARG A 218 18.14 -8.28 -7.90
CA ARG A 218 17.14 -8.46 -6.83
C ARG A 218 15.70 -8.42 -7.35
N PHE A 219 15.44 -7.72 -8.44
CA PHE A 219 14.13 -7.64 -9.08
C PHE A 219 14.24 -7.57 -10.61
N VAL A 220 13.17 -7.96 -11.29
CA VAL A 220 13.02 -7.91 -12.75
C VAL A 220 11.88 -6.97 -13.15
N ASP A 221 11.90 -6.48 -14.39
CA ASP A 221 10.88 -5.55 -14.91
C ASP A 221 9.83 -6.31 -15.77
N PRO A 222 8.56 -6.41 -15.35
CA PRO A 222 7.51 -7.13 -16.07
C PRO A 222 6.95 -6.34 -17.26
N SER A 223 7.49 -5.15 -17.52
CA SER A 223 6.99 -4.16 -18.48
C SER A 223 6.58 -4.72 -19.85
N ALA A 224 7.26 -5.74 -20.40
CA ALA A 224 6.92 -6.28 -21.73
C ALA A 224 5.60 -7.06 -21.73
N ALA A 225 5.49 -8.05 -20.84
CA ALA A 225 4.25 -8.82 -20.62
C ALA A 225 3.06 -7.91 -20.23
N VAL A 226 3.30 -6.92 -19.37
CA VAL A 226 2.27 -5.97 -18.89
C VAL A 226 1.73 -5.07 -19.99
N GLU A 227 2.54 -4.64 -20.96
CA GLU A 227 2.03 -3.81 -22.07
C GLU A 227 1.18 -4.59 -23.07
N LEU A 228 1.57 -5.83 -23.39
CA LEU A 228 0.75 -6.74 -24.22
C LEU A 228 -0.62 -7.02 -23.59
N LEU A 229 -0.67 -7.12 -22.26
CA LEU A 229 -1.94 -7.19 -21.51
C LEU A 229 -2.71 -5.88 -21.61
N ARG A 230 -2.10 -4.74 -21.24
CA ARG A 230 -2.77 -3.42 -21.23
C ARG A 230 -3.42 -3.09 -22.58
N ASP A 231 -2.76 -3.38 -23.69
CA ASP A 231 -3.29 -3.08 -25.03
C ASP A 231 -4.45 -3.99 -25.44
N ALA A 232 -4.61 -5.17 -24.82
CA ALA A 232 -5.82 -6.00 -24.95
C ALA A 232 -7.03 -5.44 -24.18
N PHE A 233 -6.77 -4.76 -23.06
CA PHE A 233 -7.82 -4.26 -22.17
C PHE A 233 -8.38 -2.90 -22.60
N ARG A 234 -7.63 -2.14 -23.42
CA ARG A 234 -8.04 -0.82 -23.95
C ARG A 234 -9.33 -0.80 -24.79
N THR A 235 -9.84 -1.95 -25.26
CA THR A 235 -11.06 -2.01 -26.09
C THR A 235 -12.37 -2.06 -25.29
N SER A 236 -12.30 -1.97 -23.96
CA SER A 236 -13.48 -1.91 -23.07
C SER A 236 -13.27 -0.79 -22.06
N GLU A 237 -14.11 0.25 -22.11
CA GLU A 237 -13.99 1.44 -21.25
C GLU A 237 -14.45 1.20 -19.79
N ALA A 238 -14.77 -0.04 -19.42
CA ALA A 238 -15.07 -0.42 -18.04
C ALA A 238 -13.78 -0.58 -17.22
N GLN A 239 -13.79 -0.09 -15.97
CA GLN A 239 -12.77 -0.43 -14.98
C GLN A 239 -12.91 -1.92 -14.62
N GLN A 240 -11.97 -2.75 -15.07
CA GLN A 240 -12.03 -4.21 -14.90
C GLN A 240 -11.43 -4.66 -13.56
N ASP A 241 -12.03 -5.70 -12.99
CA ASP A 241 -11.64 -6.27 -11.69
C ASP A 241 -10.38 -7.16 -11.82
N VAL A 242 -9.60 -7.28 -10.75
CA VAL A 242 -8.39 -8.12 -10.70
C VAL A 242 -8.74 -9.61 -10.86
N SER A 243 -9.92 -10.03 -10.42
CA SER A 243 -10.45 -11.37 -10.69
C SER A 243 -10.62 -11.60 -12.20
N GLU A 244 -11.25 -10.67 -12.93
CA GLU A 244 -11.46 -10.75 -14.38
C GLU A 244 -10.14 -10.82 -15.14
N PHE A 245 -9.12 -10.06 -14.68
CA PHE A 245 -7.76 -10.21 -15.19
C PHE A 245 -7.23 -11.63 -15.02
N SER A 246 -7.32 -12.19 -13.81
CA SER A 246 -6.72 -13.50 -13.50
C SER A 246 -7.37 -14.64 -14.30
N HIS A 247 -8.68 -14.54 -14.57
CA HIS A 247 -9.38 -15.43 -15.48
C HIS A 247 -8.85 -15.32 -16.92
N LYS A 248 -8.82 -14.11 -17.49
CA LYS A 248 -8.32 -13.89 -18.87
C LYS A 248 -6.86 -14.31 -19.04
N LEU A 249 -6.02 -14.15 -18.01
CA LEU A 249 -4.65 -14.65 -18.00
C LEU A 249 -4.63 -16.18 -18.19
N LEU A 250 -5.43 -16.91 -17.40
CA LEU A 250 -5.51 -18.37 -17.50
C LEU A 250 -6.12 -18.82 -18.84
N ASP A 251 -7.13 -18.11 -19.36
CA ASP A 251 -7.73 -18.40 -20.66
C ASP A 251 -6.71 -18.24 -21.81
N TRP A 252 -5.90 -17.17 -21.81
CA TRP A 252 -4.88 -16.97 -22.85
C TRP A 252 -3.77 -18.03 -22.78
N LEU A 253 -3.45 -18.51 -21.57
CA LEU A 253 -2.53 -19.62 -21.37
C LEU A 253 -3.16 -20.94 -21.84
N GLU A 254 -4.43 -21.23 -21.52
CA GLU A 254 -5.15 -22.39 -22.08
C GLU A 254 -5.07 -22.38 -23.61
N ASP A 255 -5.44 -21.27 -24.24
CA ASP A 255 -5.42 -21.10 -25.70
C ASP A 255 -4.01 -21.33 -26.28
N ALA A 256 -2.97 -20.75 -25.68
CA ALA A 256 -1.59 -20.92 -26.14
C ALA A 256 -1.13 -22.40 -26.08
N PHE A 257 -1.39 -23.09 -24.95
CA PHE A 257 -1.08 -24.51 -24.82
C PHE A 257 -1.97 -25.39 -25.72
N GLN A 258 -3.20 -24.98 -26.01
CA GLN A 258 -4.08 -25.69 -26.94
C GLN A 258 -3.58 -25.59 -28.40
N LEU A 259 -3.11 -24.41 -28.81
CA LEU A 259 -2.51 -24.17 -30.12
C LEU A 259 -1.24 -25.00 -30.32
N ALA A 260 -0.38 -25.09 -29.31
CA ALA A 260 0.81 -25.93 -29.33
C ALA A 260 0.49 -27.44 -29.46
N ALA A 261 -0.65 -27.89 -28.93
CA ALA A 261 -1.07 -29.29 -28.95
C ALA A 261 -1.65 -29.79 -30.29
N ASN A 262 -1.74 -28.94 -31.33
CA ASN A 262 -2.26 -29.26 -32.69
C ASN A 262 -3.70 -29.84 -32.76
N GLY A 263 -4.45 -29.88 -31.65
CA GLY A 263 -5.75 -30.55 -31.55
C GLY A 263 -6.96 -29.62 -31.54
N ASN A 264 -7.72 -29.61 -32.64
CA ASN A 264 -9.05 -28.97 -32.72
C ASN A 264 -10.19 -29.85 -32.17
N ASN A 265 -9.90 -31.06 -31.66
CA ASN A 265 -10.91 -31.97 -31.13
C ASN A 265 -11.17 -31.72 -29.64
N PRO A 266 -12.42 -31.92 -29.14
CA PRO A 266 -12.75 -31.72 -27.73
C PRO A 266 -12.03 -32.71 -26.78
N GLU A 267 -11.61 -33.88 -27.26
CA GLU A 267 -10.80 -34.82 -26.48
C GLU A 267 -9.36 -34.33 -26.25
N ASP A 268 -8.84 -33.49 -27.15
CA ASP A 268 -7.50 -32.90 -27.00
C ASP A 268 -7.49 -31.72 -26.04
N LYS A 269 -8.64 -31.03 -25.85
CA LYS A 269 -8.80 -30.04 -24.76
C LYS A 269 -8.62 -30.65 -23.37
N GLN A 270 -9.10 -31.89 -23.14
CA GLN A 270 -8.86 -32.58 -21.86
C GLN A 270 -7.40 -33.02 -21.65
N LYS A 271 -6.57 -33.00 -22.70
CA LYS A 271 -5.12 -33.28 -22.63
C LYS A 271 -4.29 -32.01 -22.37
N ASN A 272 -4.90 -30.82 -22.43
CA ASN A 272 -4.21 -29.56 -22.19
C ASN A 272 -3.67 -29.50 -20.74
N PRO A 273 -2.36 -29.29 -20.54
CA PRO A 273 -1.77 -29.34 -19.21
C PRO A 273 -2.29 -28.24 -18.27
N MET A 274 -2.70 -27.07 -18.80
CA MET A 274 -3.29 -26.00 -17.98
C MET A 274 -4.69 -26.37 -17.49
N VAL A 275 -5.51 -26.97 -18.36
CA VAL A 275 -6.84 -27.49 -17.98
C VAL A 275 -6.70 -28.60 -16.94
N GLN A 276 -5.71 -29.48 -17.07
CA GLN A 276 -5.45 -30.53 -16.10
C GLN A 276 -4.97 -30.03 -14.74
N LEU A 277 -4.26 -28.90 -14.70
CA LEU A 277 -3.66 -28.35 -13.48
C LEU A 277 -4.64 -27.49 -12.65
N PHE A 278 -5.45 -26.66 -13.32
CA PHE A 278 -6.31 -25.66 -12.65
C PHE A 278 -7.82 -25.94 -12.71
N TYR A 279 -8.31 -26.82 -13.60
CA TYR A 279 -9.75 -27.00 -13.80
C TYR A 279 -10.29 -28.33 -13.25
N GLY A 280 -11.38 -28.21 -12.49
CA GLY A 280 -12.19 -29.31 -11.96
C GLY A 280 -13.59 -29.35 -12.55
N THR A 281 -14.42 -30.25 -12.03
CA THR A 281 -15.86 -30.33 -12.35
C THR A 281 -16.68 -30.56 -11.08
N PHE A 282 -17.82 -29.88 -10.96
CA PHE A 282 -18.81 -30.12 -9.92
C PHE A 282 -20.15 -30.58 -10.53
N VAL A 283 -20.97 -31.25 -9.71
CA VAL A 283 -22.34 -31.65 -10.01
C VAL A 283 -23.27 -30.70 -9.27
N THR A 284 -24.19 -30.07 -9.99
CA THR A 284 -25.40 -29.47 -9.40
C THR A 284 -26.48 -30.55 -9.33
N GLU A 285 -27.04 -30.80 -8.14
CA GLU A 285 -28.26 -31.58 -7.96
C GLU A 285 -29.44 -30.66 -7.64
N ARG A 286 -30.56 -30.80 -8.36
CA ARG A 286 -31.83 -30.13 -8.08
C ARG A 286 -32.95 -31.16 -7.93
N LYS A 287 -33.74 -31.08 -6.86
CA LYS A 287 -34.89 -31.95 -6.62
C LYS A 287 -36.18 -31.22 -7.00
N HIS A 288 -36.67 -31.45 -8.22
CA HIS A 288 -37.89 -30.85 -8.75
C HIS A 288 -38.95 -31.94 -9.00
N GLU A 289 -40.15 -31.77 -8.43
CA GLU A 289 -41.28 -32.73 -8.56
C GLU A 289 -40.93 -34.20 -8.26
N GLY A 290 -40.01 -34.45 -7.31
CA GLY A 290 -39.56 -35.80 -6.96
C GLY A 290 -38.58 -36.45 -7.94
N LYS A 291 -38.13 -35.72 -8.98
CA LYS A 291 -37.03 -36.14 -9.86
C LYS A 291 -35.77 -35.34 -9.51
N THR A 292 -34.65 -36.05 -9.32
CA THR A 292 -33.33 -35.41 -9.19
C THR A 292 -32.78 -35.14 -10.58
N LEU A 293 -32.51 -33.87 -10.88
CA LEU A 293 -31.78 -33.44 -12.07
C LEU A 293 -30.32 -33.20 -11.68
N HIS A 294 -29.39 -33.76 -12.45
CA HIS A 294 -27.95 -33.58 -12.27
C HIS A 294 -27.38 -32.80 -13.46
N ASN A 295 -26.76 -31.65 -13.21
CA ASN A 295 -25.97 -30.92 -14.19
C ASN A 295 -24.49 -31.02 -13.84
N ILE A 296 -23.59 -31.13 -14.83
CA ILE A 296 -22.14 -31.18 -14.60
C ILE A 296 -21.52 -29.93 -15.20
N GLU A 297 -20.84 -29.16 -14.37
CA GLU A 297 -20.26 -27.86 -14.71
C GLU A 297 -18.74 -27.91 -14.46
N GLN A 298 -17.95 -27.32 -15.36
CA GLN A 298 -16.50 -27.16 -15.21
C GLN A 298 -16.21 -25.86 -14.46
N PHE A 299 -15.17 -25.87 -13.61
CA PHE A 299 -14.71 -24.67 -12.89
C PHE A 299 -13.19 -24.60 -12.88
N GLY A 300 -12.64 -23.39 -12.89
CA GLY A 300 -11.22 -23.13 -12.62
C GLY A 300 -11.08 -22.60 -11.20
N GLN A 301 -11.16 -21.27 -11.06
CA GLN A 301 -11.35 -20.63 -9.76
C GLN A 301 -12.79 -20.86 -9.26
N TYR A 302 -12.95 -21.14 -7.97
CA TYR A 302 -14.27 -21.31 -7.35
C TYR A 302 -14.63 -20.08 -6.49
N PRO A 303 -15.63 -19.27 -6.88
CA PRO A 303 -15.98 -18.05 -6.16
C PRO A 303 -16.77 -18.34 -4.88
N LEU A 304 -16.44 -17.59 -3.83
CA LEU A 304 -16.96 -17.71 -2.48
C LEU A 304 -17.36 -16.33 -1.93
N GLN A 305 -18.60 -16.20 -1.47
CA GLN A 305 -19.09 -14.98 -0.83
C GLN A 305 -18.73 -14.99 0.66
N VAL A 306 -17.97 -13.99 1.10
CA VAL A 306 -17.42 -13.94 2.47
C VAL A 306 -18.45 -13.51 3.52
N ASN A 307 -19.54 -12.85 3.11
CA ASN A 307 -20.54 -12.32 4.03
C ASN A 307 -21.21 -13.42 4.88
N GLY A 308 -21.49 -13.11 6.15
CA GLY A 308 -22.13 -14.03 7.10
C GLY A 308 -21.19 -15.08 7.73
N PHE A 309 -20.20 -15.61 7.01
CA PHE A 309 -19.36 -16.74 7.44
C PHE A 309 -18.14 -16.33 8.29
N ASN A 310 -17.63 -17.23 9.13
CA ASN A 310 -16.46 -16.95 9.98
C ASN A 310 -15.19 -17.69 9.53
N ASN A 311 -15.35 -18.82 8.83
CA ASN A 311 -14.25 -19.62 8.31
C ASN A 311 -14.55 -20.16 6.89
N LEU A 312 -13.50 -20.64 6.22
CA LEU A 312 -13.57 -21.17 4.86
C LEU A 312 -14.51 -22.38 4.74
N ASP A 313 -14.57 -23.25 5.75
CA ASP A 313 -15.46 -24.42 5.75
C ASP A 313 -16.95 -24.03 5.77
N GLU A 314 -17.33 -23.04 6.59
CA GLU A 314 -18.68 -22.47 6.60
C GLU A 314 -19.03 -21.80 5.26
N CYS A 315 -18.06 -21.10 4.67
CA CYS A 315 -18.23 -20.41 3.39
C CYS A 315 -18.41 -21.40 2.21
N LEU A 316 -17.61 -22.47 2.19
CA LEU A 316 -17.77 -23.59 1.25
C LEU A 316 -19.11 -24.30 1.45
N GLU A 317 -19.48 -24.62 2.68
CA GLU A 317 -20.76 -25.26 2.99
C GLU A 317 -21.96 -24.40 2.54
N GLY A 318 -21.90 -23.08 2.73
CA GLY A 318 -22.89 -22.13 2.21
C GLY A 318 -22.95 -22.11 0.68
N ALA A 319 -21.80 -22.08 0.01
CA ALA A 319 -21.71 -22.10 -1.46
C ALA A 319 -22.08 -23.46 -2.10
N MET A 320 -22.02 -24.55 -1.34
CA MET A 320 -22.51 -25.87 -1.77
C MET A 320 -24.02 -26.04 -1.59
N VAL A 321 -24.67 -25.27 -0.71
CA VAL A 321 -26.10 -25.42 -0.38
C VAL A 321 -26.86 -24.11 -0.66
N GLU A 322 -27.18 -23.89 -1.94
CA GLU A 322 -28.03 -22.78 -2.37
C GLU A 322 -29.48 -23.03 -1.92
N LYS A 323 -29.86 -22.37 -0.82
CA LYS A 323 -31.26 -22.14 -0.50
C LYS A 323 -31.79 -21.04 -1.42
N GLU A 324 -32.82 -21.34 -2.20
CA GLU A 324 -33.51 -20.31 -2.98
C GLU A 324 -34.08 -19.24 -2.03
N ILE A 325 -34.02 -17.98 -2.48
CA ILE A 325 -34.62 -16.84 -1.79
C ILE A 325 -36.12 -17.11 -1.64
N GLU A 326 -36.67 -16.95 -0.44
CA GLU A 326 -38.10 -17.10 -0.18
C GLU A 326 -38.90 -16.09 -1.00
N SER A 327 -39.35 -16.50 -2.19
CA SER A 327 -40.27 -15.69 -2.99
C SER A 327 -41.60 -15.60 -2.25
N LEU A 328 -41.96 -14.41 -1.77
CA LEU A 328 -43.12 -14.13 -0.91
C LEU A 328 -44.52 -14.40 -1.54
N HIS A 329 -44.59 -15.16 -2.64
CA HIS A 329 -45.81 -15.42 -3.39
C HIS A 329 -45.91 -16.85 -3.95
N SER A 330 -46.06 -17.86 -3.07
CA SER A 330 -47.05 -18.94 -3.27
C SER A 330 -47.16 -19.86 -2.04
N ASP A 331 -48.37 -20.30 -1.68
CA ASP A 331 -48.66 -21.14 -0.50
C ASP A 331 -48.30 -22.64 -0.70
N HIS A 332 -47.25 -22.93 -1.47
CA HIS A 332 -46.80 -24.30 -1.76
C HIS A 332 -45.33 -24.49 -1.38
N ILE A 333 -45.10 -24.79 -0.10
CA ILE A 333 -43.78 -25.12 0.45
C ILE A 333 -43.33 -26.49 -0.07
N VAL A 334 -42.74 -26.49 -1.28
CA VAL A 334 -41.84 -27.55 -1.74
C VAL A 334 -40.46 -26.93 -1.86
N THR A 335 -39.63 -27.14 -0.85
CA THR A 335 -38.24 -26.66 -0.82
C THR A 335 -37.38 -27.42 -1.84
N SER A 336 -37.39 -26.94 -3.08
CA SER A 336 -36.49 -27.34 -4.17
C SER A 336 -35.07 -26.86 -3.89
N GLY A 337 -34.40 -27.48 -2.91
CA GLY A 337 -32.99 -27.18 -2.61
C GLY A 337 -32.10 -27.49 -3.81
N ARG A 338 -31.20 -26.56 -4.14
CA ARG A 338 -30.10 -26.78 -5.08
C ARG A 338 -28.83 -27.06 -4.29
N GLU A 339 -28.24 -28.23 -4.51
CA GLU A 339 -26.98 -28.61 -3.90
C GLU A 339 -25.89 -28.74 -4.96
N ARG A 340 -24.65 -28.43 -4.59
CA ARG A 340 -23.46 -28.57 -5.43
C ARG A 340 -22.47 -29.52 -4.75
N TRP A 341 -21.79 -30.34 -5.55
CA TRP A 341 -20.86 -31.37 -5.07
C TRP A 341 -19.67 -31.50 -6.01
N PHE A 342 -18.44 -31.46 -5.51
CA PHE A 342 -17.25 -31.61 -6.36
C PHE A 342 -17.13 -33.06 -6.86
N LYS A 343 -17.01 -33.25 -8.17
CA LYS A 343 -16.82 -34.56 -8.82
C LYS A 343 -15.36 -34.85 -9.12
N LYS A 344 -14.65 -33.84 -9.60
CA LYS A 344 -13.21 -33.85 -9.85
C LYS A 344 -12.66 -32.52 -9.36
N LEU A 345 -11.68 -32.55 -8.47
CA LEU A 345 -10.92 -31.37 -8.06
C LEU A 345 -9.67 -31.21 -8.94
N PRO A 346 -9.23 -29.97 -9.22
CA PRO A 346 -7.94 -29.73 -9.85
C PRO A 346 -6.78 -30.00 -8.86
N PRO A 347 -5.58 -30.37 -9.34
CA PRO A 347 -4.38 -30.44 -8.51
C PRO A 347 -4.02 -29.11 -7.84
N VAL A 348 -4.29 -27.98 -8.50
CA VAL A 348 -4.19 -26.64 -7.93
C VAL A 348 -5.60 -26.06 -7.80
N LEU A 349 -6.08 -25.88 -6.57
CA LEU A 349 -7.42 -25.43 -6.25
C LEU A 349 -7.41 -23.98 -5.79
N THR A 350 -8.04 -23.10 -6.57
CA THR A 350 -8.11 -21.66 -6.33
C THR A 350 -9.50 -21.25 -5.86
N PHE A 351 -9.56 -20.53 -4.74
CA PHE A 351 -10.79 -19.92 -4.21
C PHE A 351 -10.71 -18.40 -4.33
N GLU A 352 -11.72 -17.80 -4.96
CA GLU A 352 -11.89 -16.36 -5.01
C GLU A 352 -12.79 -15.91 -3.85
N LEU A 353 -12.31 -15.01 -3.00
CA LEU A 353 -13.02 -14.51 -1.82
C LEU A 353 -13.66 -13.16 -2.12
N SER A 354 -14.90 -13.20 -2.61
CA SER A 354 -15.66 -11.98 -2.86
C SER A 354 -16.06 -11.30 -1.55
N ARG A 355 -15.43 -10.15 -1.31
CA ARG A 355 -15.65 -9.28 -0.15
C ARG A 355 -16.36 -7.97 -0.51
N PHE A 356 -16.75 -7.75 -1.76
CA PHE A 356 -17.45 -6.53 -2.16
C PHE A 356 -18.96 -6.78 -2.24
N GLU A 357 -19.72 -6.00 -1.49
CA GLU A 357 -21.19 -6.00 -1.57
C GLU A 357 -21.71 -4.58 -1.82
N PHE A 358 -22.83 -4.47 -2.53
CA PHE A 358 -23.44 -3.17 -2.82
C PHE A 358 -24.18 -2.65 -1.59
N ASN A 359 -23.62 -1.63 -0.93
CA ASN A 359 -24.28 -0.98 0.19
C ASN A 359 -25.40 -0.07 -0.33
N THR A 360 -26.65 -0.53 -0.20
CA THR A 360 -27.86 0.18 -0.66
C THR A 360 -28.10 1.53 0.04
N GLN A 361 -27.52 1.75 1.22
CA GLN A 361 -27.62 3.03 1.94
C GLN A 361 -26.59 4.06 1.45
N LEU A 362 -25.41 3.60 1.01
CA LEU A 362 -24.32 4.44 0.50
C LEU A 362 -24.29 4.55 -1.04
N GLY A 363 -25.06 3.73 -1.75
CA GLY A 363 -25.15 3.74 -3.22
C GLY A 363 -23.86 3.29 -3.93
N ARG A 364 -22.98 2.55 -3.24
CA ARG A 364 -21.67 2.12 -3.75
C ARG A 364 -21.27 0.73 -3.25
N PRO A 365 -20.42 -0.02 -3.97
CA PRO A 365 -19.82 -1.23 -3.44
C PRO A 365 -18.92 -0.90 -2.24
N GLU A 366 -19.01 -1.71 -1.18
CA GLU A 366 -18.24 -1.59 0.05
C GLU A 366 -17.52 -2.91 0.36
N LYS A 367 -16.32 -2.81 0.95
CA LYS A 367 -15.48 -3.96 1.31
C LYS A 367 -15.89 -4.50 2.67
N ILE A 368 -16.14 -5.81 2.74
CA ILE A 368 -16.45 -6.52 3.98
C ILE A 368 -15.14 -6.78 4.74
N HIS A 369 -14.91 -5.98 5.78
CA HIS A 369 -13.80 -6.10 6.72
C HIS A 369 -14.02 -7.19 7.78
N LYS A 370 -15.04 -8.05 7.66
CA LYS A 370 -15.25 -9.18 8.59
C LYS A 370 -14.07 -10.16 8.51
N LYS A 371 -13.62 -10.63 9.68
CA LYS A 371 -12.64 -11.71 9.80
C LYS A 371 -13.18 -13.00 9.16
N LEU A 372 -12.41 -13.58 8.24
CA LEU A 372 -12.64 -14.91 7.67
C LEU A 372 -11.37 -15.74 7.86
N GLU A 373 -11.46 -16.81 8.64
CA GLU A 373 -10.35 -17.71 8.92
C GLU A 373 -10.25 -18.82 7.86
N PHE A 374 -9.03 -19.19 7.46
CA PHE A 374 -8.80 -20.29 6.52
C PHE A 374 -7.58 -21.12 6.96
N PRO A 375 -7.64 -22.46 6.86
CA PRO A 375 -6.59 -23.32 7.41
C PRO A 375 -5.38 -23.47 6.46
N GLN A 376 -4.22 -23.83 7.01
CA GLN A 376 -3.07 -24.23 6.19
C GLN A 376 -3.30 -25.53 5.41
N ILE A 377 -4.21 -26.39 5.87
CA ILE A 377 -4.61 -27.63 5.20
C ILE A 377 -6.14 -27.73 5.25
N VAL A 378 -6.78 -27.83 4.09
CA VAL A 378 -8.23 -28.08 3.97
C VAL A 378 -8.46 -29.53 3.51
N TYR A 379 -9.41 -30.24 4.12
CA TYR A 379 -9.78 -31.60 3.73
C TYR A 379 -11.06 -31.56 2.89
N MET A 380 -10.92 -31.81 1.59
CA MET A 380 -12.02 -31.61 0.64
C MET A 380 -13.04 -32.76 0.61
N ASP A 381 -12.81 -33.85 1.35
CA ASP A 381 -13.64 -35.06 1.33
C ASP A 381 -15.12 -34.80 1.59
N ARG A 382 -15.45 -33.90 2.53
CA ARG A 382 -16.86 -33.63 2.88
C ARG A 382 -17.64 -32.96 1.73
N TYR A 383 -16.96 -32.33 0.78
CA TYR A 383 -17.56 -31.64 -0.38
C TYR A 383 -17.53 -32.50 -1.67
N LEU A 384 -16.95 -33.70 -1.63
CA LEU A 384 -16.87 -34.60 -2.79
C LEU A 384 -18.15 -35.42 -2.96
N HIS A 385 -18.65 -35.52 -4.20
CA HIS A 385 -19.84 -36.30 -4.55
C HIS A 385 -19.77 -37.78 -4.12
N LYS A 386 -18.56 -38.36 -4.09
CA LYS A 386 -18.30 -39.73 -3.61
C LYS A 386 -18.75 -39.99 -2.16
N ASN A 387 -18.84 -38.94 -1.34
CA ASN A 387 -19.10 -38.99 0.11
C ASN A 387 -20.49 -38.43 0.49
N ILE A 388 -21.35 -38.15 -0.50
CA ILE A 388 -22.65 -37.46 -0.33
C ILE A 388 -23.48 -38.01 0.84
N ASP A 389 -23.63 -39.32 0.96
CA ASP A 389 -24.41 -39.97 2.03
C ASP A 389 -23.82 -39.71 3.43
N GLN A 390 -22.49 -39.85 3.59
CA GLN A 390 -21.79 -39.59 4.85
C GLN A 390 -21.89 -38.10 5.24
N THR A 391 -21.71 -37.21 4.27
CA THR A 391 -21.86 -35.77 4.50
C THR A 391 -23.31 -35.41 4.88
N HIS A 392 -24.33 -36.00 4.27
CA HIS A 392 -25.72 -35.77 4.65
C HIS A 392 -26.04 -36.25 6.08
N GLU A 393 -25.55 -37.43 6.48
CA GLU A 393 -25.69 -37.93 7.85
C GLU A 393 -25.05 -36.96 8.86
N ARG A 394 -23.78 -36.59 8.63
CA ARG A 394 -23.03 -35.65 9.46
C ARG A 394 -23.67 -34.25 9.50
N ARG A 395 -24.17 -33.72 8.38
CA ARG A 395 -24.96 -32.47 8.33
C ARG A 395 -26.21 -32.56 9.21
N GLY A 396 -26.90 -33.70 9.20
CA GLY A 396 -28.07 -33.96 10.04
C GLY A 396 -27.75 -34.00 11.55
N GLU A 397 -26.61 -34.55 11.92
CA GLU A 397 -26.11 -34.54 13.31
C GLU A 397 -25.66 -33.13 13.74
N VAL A 398 -24.85 -32.45 12.93
CA VAL A 398 -24.41 -31.06 13.15
C VAL A 398 -25.61 -30.12 13.33
N LYS A 399 -26.67 -30.28 12.54
CA LYS A 399 -27.91 -29.49 12.70
C LYS A 399 -28.53 -29.69 14.09
N LYS A 400 -28.72 -30.94 14.54
CA LYS A 400 -29.28 -31.26 15.86
C LYS A 400 -28.40 -30.72 16.99
N LEU A 401 -27.08 -30.83 16.86
CA LEU A 401 -26.11 -30.32 17.84
C LEU A 401 -26.14 -28.79 17.90
N LYS A 402 -26.21 -28.09 16.75
CA LYS A 402 -26.37 -26.62 16.70
C LYS A 402 -27.71 -26.15 17.30
N GLU A 403 -28.81 -26.89 17.08
CA GLU A 403 -30.11 -26.62 17.72
C GLU A 403 -30.04 -26.79 19.25
N GLN A 404 -29.38 -27.84 19.75
CA GLN A 404 -29.13 -28.04 21.18
C GLN A 404 -28.23 -26.95 21.78
N LEU A 405 -27.16 -26.57 21.08
CA LEU A 405 -26.25 -25.50 21.48
C LEU A 405 -26.99 -24.17 21.64
N ALA A 406 -27.84 -23.80 20.66
CA ALA A 406 -28.65 -22.59 20.70
C ALA A 406 -29.62 -22.57 21.90
N LEU A 407 -30.25 -23.70 22.23
CA LEU A 407 -31.12 -23.83 23.41
C LEU A 407 -30.36 -23.65 24.73
N LEU A 408 -29.12 -24.17 24.84
CA LEU A 408 -28.30 -23.98 26.04
C LEU A 408 -27.74 -22.55 26.15
N GLN A 409 -27.33 -21.96 25.03
CA GLN A 409 -26.93 -20.55 24.97
C GLN A 409 -28.08 -19.63 25.38
N GLN A 410 -29.30 -19.87 24.89
CA GLN A 410 -30.50 -19.13 25.30
C GLN A 410 -30.77 -19.27 26.80
N LYS A 411 -30.63 -20.47 27.38
CA LYS A 411 -30.76 -20.68 28.83
C LYS A 411 -29.71 -19.91 29.61
N LEU A 412 -28.43 -19.99 29.22
CA LEU A 412 -27.33 -19.26 29.86
C LEU A 412 -27.56 -17.74 29.80
N GLU A 413 -28.10 -17.26 28.68
CA GLU A 413 -28.43 -15.85 28.48
C GLU A 413 -29.54 -15.38 29.43
N CYS A 414 -30.51 -16.24 29.79
CA CYS A 414 -31.50 -15.91 30.83
C CYS A 414 -30.89 -15.69 32.23
N TYR A 415 -29.76 -16.32 32.55
CA TYR A 415 -29.04 -16.09 33.82
C TYR A 415 -28.12 -14.87 33.76
N LYS A 416 -27.48 -14.61 32.60
CA LYS A 416 -26.61 -13.42 32.39
C LYS A 416 -27.40 -12.12 32.26
N ASN A 417 -28.53 -12.17 31.57
CA ASN A 417 -29.38 -11.04 31.25
C ASN A 417 -30.76 -11.25 31.90
N TYR A 418 -30.75 -11.33 33.24
CA TYR A 418 -31.94 -11.50 34.05
C TYR A 418 -32.61 -10.14 34.34
N GLY A 419 -33.94 -10.13 34.38
CA GLY A 419 -34.75 -8.96 34.69
C GLY A 419 -35.87 -8.69 33.67
N SER A 420 -36.97 -8.13 34.15
CA SER A 420 -38.15 -7.77 33.35
C SER A 420 -38.12 -6.33 32.82
N GLY A 421 -37.12 -5.54 33.19
CA GLY A 421 -36.95 -4.15 32.76
C GLY A 421 -36.15 -4.00 31.46
N PRO A 422 -35.97 -2.76 30.97
CA PRO A 422 -35.11 -2.48 29.81
C PRO A 422 -33.63 -2.69 30.14
N THR A 423 -33.22 -2.49 31.40
CA THR A 423 -31.91 -2.88 31.92
C THR A 423 -31.98 -4.27 32.53
N LYS A 424 -30.96 -5.08 32.27
CA LYS A 424 -30.83 -6.48 32.71
C LYS A 424 -29.44 -6.67 33.33
N TYR A 425 -29.35 -7.59 34.27
CA TYR A 425 -28.14 -7.84 35.03
C TYR A 425 -27.93 -9.35 35.26
N PRO A 426 -26.70 -9.81 35.56
CA PRO A 426 -26.47 -11.20 35.92
C PRO A 426 -27.17 -11.55 37.24
N LEU A 427 -27.86 -12.69 37.26
CA LEU A 427 -28.62 -13.12 38.44
C LEU A 427 -27.72 -13.38 39.65
N ALA A 428 -26.53 -13.94 39.44
CA ALA A 428 -25.54 -14.16 40.51
C ALA A 428 -25.09 -12.84 41.16
N ASP A 429 -24.83 -11.82 40.34
CA ASP A 429 -24.41 -10.48 40.81
C ASP A 429 -25.54 -9.78 41.56
N MET A 430 -26.79 -9.86 41.06
CA MET A 430 -27.96 -9.34 41.79
C MET A 430 -28.16 -10.04 43.13
N LEU A 431 -28.03 -11.37 43.20
CA LEU A 431 -28.11 -12.10 44.47
C LEU A 431 -27.00 -11.69 45.42
N GLN A 432 -25.80 -11.39 44.91
CA GLN A 432 -24.70 -10.85 45.71
C GLN A 432 -24.96 -9.43 46.21
N PHE A 433 -25.41 -8.49 45.36
CA PHE A 433 -25.70 -7.12 45.78
C PHE A 433 -26.87 -7.04 46.76
N VAL A 434 -27.89 -7.88 46.61
CA VAL A 434 -29.01 -7.99 47.57
C VAL A 434 -28.53 -8.59 48.90
N LEU A 435 -27.62 -9.58 48.86
CA LEU A 435 -26.99 -10.14 50.05
C LEU A 435 -26.12 -9.09 50.77
N GLU A 436 -25.29 -8.36 50.04
CA GLU A 436 -24.47 -7.26 50.56
C GLU A 436 -25.36 -6.22 51.25
N PHE A 437 -26.36 -5.68 50.54
CA PHE A 437 -27.36 -4.76 51.09
C PHE A 437 -27.99 -5.28 52.38
N ALA A 438 -28.47 -6.54 52.40
CA ALA A 438 -29.08 -7.13 53.58
C ALA A 438 -28.11 -7.27 54.76
N THR A 439 -26.81 -7.43 54.50
CA THR A 439 -25.76 -7.50 55.54
C THR A 439 -25.17 -6.14 55.95
N THR A 440 -25.44 -5.07 55.20
CA THR A 440 -25.04 -3.71 55.57
C THR A 440 -25.74 -3.29 56.86
N LYS A 441 -24.96 -2.83 57.85
CA LYS A 441 -25.53 -2.37 59.13
C LYS A 441 -26.34 -1.08 58.92
N PRO A 442 -27.51 -0.92 59.55
CA PRO A 442 -28.27 0.33 59.47
C PRO A 442 -27.47 1.48 60.12
N THR A 443 -27.08 2.47 59.34
CA THR A 443 -26.52 3.72 59.88
C THR A 443 -27.67 4.58 60.38
N SER A 444 -27.67 4.95 61.66
CA SER A 444 -28.76 5.67 62.32
C SER A 444 -28.78 7.17 61.98
N ILE A 445 -29.02 7.52 60.71
CA ILE A 445 -29.22 8.89 60.23
C ILE A 445 -30.35 8.90 59.20
N SER A 446 -31.50 9.47 59.56
CA SER A 446 -32.60 9.70 58.63
C SER A 446 -32.31 10.89 57.70
N PRO A 447 -32.69 10.86 56.41
CA PRO A 447 -32.57 12.00 55.51
C PRO A 447 -33.72 12.99 55.76
N ALA A 448 -33.60 13.77 56.83
CA ALA A 448 -34.59 14.77 57.21
C ALA A 448 -33.94 15.97 57.90
N GLU A 449 -33.17 16.77 57.17
CA GLU A 449 -33.15 18.23 57.34
C GLU A 449 -32.56 18.98 56.14
N ASP A 450 -33.05 20.21 55.99
CA ASP A 450 -32.67 21.33 55.15
C ASP A 450 -32.78 21.34 53.61
N LEU A 451 -33.51 22.38 53.20
CA LEU A 451 -33.77 22.83 51.84
C LEU A 451 -32.57 23.62 51.29
N ARG A 452 -32.34 23.45 49.99
CA ARG A 452 -31.60 24.34 49.07
C ARG A 452 -31.83 25.85 49.38
N PRO A 453 -30.88 26.77 49.10
CA PRO A 453 -30.20 26.80 47.79
C PRO A 453 -28.74 27.32 47.67
N ALA A 454 -28.06 26.77 46.64
CA ALA A 454 -27.16 27.40 45.65
C ALA A 454 -26.03 28.38 46.07
N ALA A 455 -24.87 28.19 45.40
CA ALA A 455 -23.59 28.91 45.53
C ALA A 455 -22.84 28.65 46.86
N SER A 456 -21.50 28.63 46.93
CA SER A 456 -20.45 29.00 45.95
C SER A 456 -19.21 28.09 46.05
N SER A 457 -18.20 28.31 45.21
CA SER A 457 -16.86 27.72 45.27
C SER A 457 -16.07 28.08 46.55
N PRO A 458 -15.01 27.33 46.90
CA PRO A 458 -14.15 27.60 48.06
C PRO A 458 -12.86 28.39 47.69
N THR A 459 -12.39 29.21 48.63
CA THR A 459 -10.99 29.73 48.68
C THR A 459 -10.68 30.21 50.12
N PRO A 460 -9.40 30.42 50.51
CA PRO A 460 -8.91 30.17 51.88
C PRO A 460 -8.37 31.43 52.58
N ALA A 461 -7.61 31.29 53.69
CA ALA A 461 -6.38 32.09 53.95
C ALA A 461 -5.60 31.73 55.25
N ASN A 462 -4.27 31.87 55.16
CA ASN A 462 -3.28 32.32 56.17
C ASN A 462 -2.72 31.40 57.30
N HIS A 463 -1.46 30.92 57.10
CA HIS A 463 -0.16 31.48 57.61
C HIS A 463 -0.03 32.06 59.06
N PRO A 464 1.20 32.35 59.61
CA PRO A 464 2.61 31.98 59.24
C PRO A 464 3.56 31.61 60.45
N VAL A 465 4.90 31.51 60.21
CA VAL A 465 6.06 32.08 61.01
C VAL A 465 7.24 31.13 61.40
N SER A 466 8.37 31.31 60.66
CA SER A 466 9.81 31.41 61.03
C SER A 466 10.73 30.27 61.59
N GLU A 467 11.98 30.28 61.06
CA GLU A 467 13.22 29.57 61.50
C GLU A 467 14.03 30.36 62.58
N PRO A 468 15.19 29.86 63.09
CA PRO A 468 16.50 30.02 62.40
C PRO A 468 17.53 28.86 62.55
N ALA A 469 18.63 28.91 61.78
CA ALA A 469 19.66 27.86 61.64
C ALA A 469 21.01 28.13 62.36
N SER A 470 21.85 27.09 62.57
CA SER A 470 23.35 27.18 62.54
C SER A 470 24.10 25.83 62.70
N LYS A 471 25.15 25.64 61.86
CA LYS A 471 26.54 25.09 62.08
C LYS A 471 26.79 23.84 62.98
N ASP A 472 27.82 22.99 62.78
CA ASP A 472 29.15 23.14 62.13
C ASP A 472 29.73 21.78 61.62
N ASN A 473 30.78 21.80 60.79
CA ASN A 473 31.51 20.61 60.27
C ASN A 473 32.74 20.21 61.11
N SER A 474 33.15 18.93 61.11
CA SER A 474 34.53 18.47 61.43
C SER A 474 34.80 17.00 61.04
N GLU A 475 35.74 16.75 60.12
CA GLU A 475 36.54 15.51 60.00
C GLU A 475 38.02 15.83 60.31
N PRO A 476 38.75 14.89 60.92
CA PRO A 476 40.16 14.66 60.54
C PRO A 476 40.51 13.15 60.47
N GLY A 477 41.34 12.74 59.51
CA GLY A 477 41.74 11.33 59.31
C GLY A 477 43.25 11.06 59.37
N ASP A 478 43.61 9.91 59.98
CA ASP A 478 44.87 9.15 60.10
C ASP A 478 46.19 9.91 60.41
N PRO A 479 47.23 9.26 61.00
CA PRO A 479 48.14 8.32 60.30
C PRO A 479 48.53 7.09 61.19
N ASP A 480 49.45 6.17 60.86
CA ASP A 480 50.47 6.09 59.80
C ASP A 480 50.85 4.63 59.42
N SER A 481 50.99 4.30 58.12
CA SER A 481 52.16 3.55 57.58
C SER A 481 52.25 3.62 56.03
N SER A 482 52.26 4.78 55.37
CA SER A 482 52.34 6.19 55.84
C SER A 482 51.56 7.03 54.81
N SER A 483 50.50 7.78 55.06
CA SER A 483 49.92 8.46 56.23
C SER A 483 48.42 8.72 55.87
N GLU A 484 47.64 9.37 56.73
CA GLU A 484 46.50 10.25 56.36
C GLU A 484 45.48 9.80 55.25
N SER A 485 44.44 9.04 55.63
CA SER A 485 43.00 9.45 55.54
C SER A 485 42.04 8.99 54.41
N GLN A 486 40.74 9.00 54.76
CA GLN A 486 39.52 9.38 53.98
C GLN A 486 38.60 8.38 53.20
N ILE A 487 37.28 8.53 53.49
CA ILE A 487 36.09 8.69 52.59
C ILE A 487 35.38 7.49 51.88
N SER A 488 34.03 7.47 52.01
CA SER A 488 32.97 6.91 51.11
C SER A 488 32.82 5.37 50.97
N SER A 489 31.67 4.76 50.58
CA SER A 489 30.24 5.18 50.52
C SER A 489 29.28 3.99 50.23
N VAL A 490 27.96 4.27 50.25
CA VAL A 490 26.78 3.57 49.64
C VAL A 490 26.14 2.33 50.32
N SER A 491 24.81 2.43 50.45
CA SER A 491 23.77 1.38 50.25
C SER A 491 23.23 0.57 51.45
N SER A 492 21.98 0.84 51.86
CA SER A 492 20.83 -0.05 51.53
C SER A 492 19.50 0.32 52.20
N CYS A 493 18.41 0.11 51.45
CA CYS A 493 17.04 -0.20 51.89
C CYS A 493 16.25 0.75 52.81
N GLN A 494 15.30 1.48 52.22
CA GLN A 494 14.02 1.79 52.88
C GLN A 494 13.34 0.49 53.34
N ARG A 495 12.95 0.40 54.61
CA ARG A 495 12.17 -0.74 55.13
C ARG A 495 10.67 -0.48 54.95
N THR A 496 10.08 -1.08 53.93
CA THR A 496 8.62 -1.21 53.82
C THR A 496 8.06 -1.99 55.02
N PRO A 497 6.88 -1.63 55.56
CA PRO A 497 6.27 -2.37 56.67
C PRO A 497 5.95 -3.81 56.23
N ILE A 498 6.29 -4.78 57.08
CA ILE A 498 6.04 -6.21 56.82
C ILE A 498 4.58 -6.50 57.17
N TYR A 499 3.73 -6.55 56.15
CA TYR A 499 2.37 -7.06 56.28
C TYR A 499 2.39 -8.59 56.40
N LYS A 500 1.49 -9.14 57.22
CA LYS A 500 1.31 -10.59 57.28
C LYS A 500 0.64 -11.04 55.98
N PRO A 501 0.90 -12.28 55.50
CA PRO A 501 0.07 -12.87 54.47
C PRO A 501 -1.42 -12.74 54.85
N PHE A 502 -2.24 -12.27 53.92
CA PHE A 502 -3.69 -12.07 54.07
C PHE A 502 -4.21 -10.90 54.93
N THR A 503 -3.39 -9.90 55.33
CA THR A 503 -3.92 -8.66 55.93
C THR A 503 -4.18 -7.56 54.89
N GLN A 504 -5.44 -7.22 54.60
CA GLN A 504 -5.80 -6.03 53.83
C GLN A 504 -5.43 -4.74 54.57
N CYS A 505 -4.98 -3.74 53.82
CA CYS A 505 -4.49 -2.47 54.35
C CYS A 505 -5.44 -1.33 53.99
N ARG A 506 -5.80 -0.52 55.00
CA ARG A 506 -6.78 0.59 54.98
C ARG A 506 -8.23 0.16 54.78
N HIS A 507 -9.07 0.44 55.78
CA HIS A 507 -10.49 0.71 55.54
C HIS A 507 -10.60 2.06 54.83
N PRO A 508 -11.53 2.23 53.87
CA PRO A 508 -11.99 3.55 53.46
C PRO A 508 -12.70 4.20 54.65
N LEU A 509 -12.11 5.26 55.19
CA LEU A 509 -12.86 6.24 55.97
C LEU A 509 -13.54 7.19 54.98
N ASP A 510 -14.74 7.63 55.34
CA ASP A 510 -15.62 8.52 54.60
C ASP A 510 -16.18 7.96 53.27
N CYS A 511 -17.35 7.33 53.39
CA CYS A 511 -18.28 7.07 52.29
C CYS A 511 -19.68 7.58 52.68
N PRO A 512 -20.50 8.06 51.72
CA PRO A 512 -21.88 8.46 51.99
C PRO A 512 -22.70 7.28 52.53
N PRO A 513 -23.79 7.53 53.29
CA PRO A 513 -24.55 6.48 53.97
C PRO A 513 -24.98 5.42 52.96
N HIS A 514 -24.37 4.23 53.07
CA HIS A 514 -24.69 3.12 52.18
C HIS A 514 -26.15 2.71 52.37
N PRO A 515 -26.85 2.35 51.27
CA PRO A 515 -28.19 1.80 51.39
C PRO A 515 -28.14 0.55 52.27
N ALA A 516 -28.95 0.56 53.33
CA ALA A 516 -29.03 -0.48 54.35
C ALA A 516 -30.49 -0.69 54.76
N PRO A 517 -30.90 -1.91 55.17
CA PRO A 517 -32.24 -2.17 55.66
C PRO A 517 -32.56 -1.34 56.91
N HIS A 518 -33.77 -0.78 57.00
CA HIS A 518 -34.15 0.11 58.12
C HIS A 518 -34.28 -0.62 59.46
N SER A 519 -34.81 -1.84 59.46
CA SER A 519 -34.85 -2.73 60.64
C SER A 519 -35.01 -4.18 60.19
N ILE A 520 -34.20 -5.08 60.73
CA ILE A 520 -34.25 -6.52 60.45
C ILE A 520 -33.89 -7.27 61.74
N THR A 521 -34.57 -8.37 62.06
CA THR A 521 -34.19 -9.21 63.21
C THR A 521 -32.99 -10.11 62.86
N GLU A 522 -32.25 -10.59 63.86
CA GLU A 522 -31.13 -11.51 63.62
C GLU A 522 -31.59 -12.84 63.00
N GLU A 523 -32.80 -13.31 63.36
CA GLU A 523 -33.41 -14.52 62.79
C GLU A 523 -33.78 -14.34 61.31
N GLU A 524 -34.41 -13.22 60.95
CA GLU A 524 -34.71 -12.88 59.55
C GLU A 524 -33.44 -12.67 58.73
N LEU A 525 -32.43 -11.98 59.28
CA LEU A 525 -31.15 -11.77 58.61
C LEU A 525 -30.44 -13.10 58.36
N HIS A 526 -30.42 -14.00 59.34
CA HIS A 526 -29.84 -15.34 59.17
C HIS A 526 -30.58 -16.15 58.11
N PHE A 527 -31.92 -16.10 58.11
CA PHE A 527 -32.76 -16.77 57.11
C PHE A 527 -32.52 -16.22 55.68
N VAL A 528 -32.63 -14.90 55.50
CA VAL A 528 -32.43 -14.23 54.20
C VAL A 528 -31.02 -14.48 53.67
N LYS A 529 -30.00 -14.34 54.52
CA LYS A 529 -28.60 -14.65 54.17
C LYS A 529 -28.45 -16.09 53.68
N THR A 530 -29.00 -17.06 54.42
CA THR A 530 -28.89 -18.48 54.07
C THR A 530 -29.60 -18.79 52.75
N CYS A 531 -30.79 -18.22 52.51
CA CYS A 531 -31.52 -18.36 51.26
C CYS A 531 -30.77 -17.75 50.07
N LEU A 532 -30.32 -16.50 50.18
CA LEU A 532 -29.59 -15.82 49.10
C LEU A 532 -28.24 -16.48 48.79
N GLN A 533 -27.49 -16.91 49.81
CA GLN A 533 -26.23 -17.63 49.61
C GLN A 533 -26.45 -18.99 48.94
N ARG A 534 -27.50 -19.73 49.34
CA ARG A 534 -27.84 -21.01 48.70
C ARG A 534 -28.25 -20.79 47.24
N TRP A 535 -29.19 -19.88 46.96
CA TRP A 535 -29.62 -19.58 45.59
C TRP A 535 -28.49 -19.05 44.72
N ARG A 536 -27.57 -18.23 45.27
CA ARG A 536 -26.38 -17.79 44.53
C ARG A 536 -25.51 -18.98 44.14
N THR A 537 -25.25 -19.90 45.06
CA THR A 537 -24.45 -21.11 44.80
C THR A 537 -25.14 -22.03 43.79
N GLU A 538 -26.46 -22.20 43.88
CA GLU A 538 -27.26 -22.95 42.91
C GLU A 538 -27.17 -22.32 41.51
N VAL A 539 -27.35 -21.00 41.39
CA VAL A 539 -27.24 -20.25 40.12
C VAL A 539 -25.81 -20.28 39.55
N GLU A 540 -24.78 -20.16 40.38
CA GLU A 540 -23.39 -20.25 39.93
C GLU A 540 -23.05 -21.66 39.42
N ASN A 541 -23.58 -22.70 40.07
CA ASN A 541 -23.46 -24.09 39.60
C ASN A 541 -24.20 -24.29 38.27
N ASP A 542 -25.47 -23.87 38.16
CA ASP A 542 -26.25 -23.92 36.90
C ASP A 542 -25.49 -23.25 35.74
N ILE A 543 -24.97 -22.05 35.97
CA ILE A 543 -24.20 -21.29 34.97
C ILE A 543 -22.93 -22.06 34.55
N ASN A 544 -22.23 -22.70 35.50
CA ASN A 544 -21.01 -23.45 35.22
C ASN A 544 -21.29 -24.80 34.52
N GLU A 545 -22.38 -25.49 34.88
CA GLU A 545 -22.84 -26.70 34.16
C GLU A 545 -23.31 -26.38 32.74
N LEU A 546 -24.01 -25.26 32.54
CA LEU A 546 -24.40 -24.78 31.21
C LEU A 546 -23.18 -24.44 30.35
N LYS A 547 -22.19 -23.71 30.89
CA LYS A 547 -20.91 -23.44 30.20
C LYS A 547 -20.21 -24.74 29.82
N ALA A 548 -19.97 -25.64 30.77
CA ALA A 548 -19.30 -26.92 30.50
C ALA A 548 -20.06 -27.78 29.46
N SER A 549 -21.39 -27.71 29.43
CA SER A 549 -22.23 -28.38 28.42
C SER A 549 -22.11 -27.73 27.03
N ILE A 550 -22.06 -26.40 26.96
CA ILE A 550 -21.83 -25.61 25.75
C ILE A 550 -20.42 -25.90 25.20
N ASP A 551 -19.40 -25.85 26.04
CA ASP A 551 -18.00 -26.13 25.67
C ASP A 551 -17.86 -27.56 25.13
N LYS A 552 -18.46 -28.55 25.81
CA LYS A 552 -18.48 -29.95 25.37
C LYS A 552 -19.19 -30.13 24.02
N LEU A 553 -20.33 -29.48 23.80
CA LEU A 553 -21.04 -29.54 22.51
C LEU A 553 -20.25 -28.85 21.39
N THR A 554 -19.55 -27.77 21.71
CA THR A 554 -18.69 -27.03 20.77
C THR A 554 -17.49 -27.89 20.35
N GLN A 555 -16.82 -28.53 21.32
CA GLN A 555 -15.74 -29.49 21.05
C GLN A 555 -16.20 -30.70 20.21
N VAL A 556 -17.42 -31.22 20.46
CA VAL A 556 -17.99 -32.28 19.61
C VAL A 556 -18.26 -31.76 18.20
N LEU A 557 -18.82 -30.55 18.05
CA LEU A 557 -19.08 -29.91 16.76
C LEU A 557 -17.81 -29.69 15.93
N GLU A 558 -16.73 -29.23 16.55
CA GLU A 558 -15.39 -29.10 15.93
C GLU A 558 -14.84 -30.47 15.49
N GLY A 559 -15.05 -31.50 16.31
CA GLY A 559 -14.63 -32.87 16.01
C GLY A 559 -15.42 -33.59 14.91
N MET A 560 -16.65 -33.15 14.57
CA MET A 560 -17.60 -33.89 13.71
C MET A 560 -17.06 -34.31 12.32
N TYR A 561 -16.11 -33.56 11.77
CA TYR A 561 -15.51 -33.80 10.46
C TYR A 561 -14.02 -34.18 10.53
N SER A 562 -13.51 -34.51 11.72
CA SER A 562 -12.13 -34.97 11.95
C SER A 562 -11.98 -36.50 11.84
N ASP A 563 -13.03 -37.19 11.37
CA ASP A 563 -13.00 -38.64 11.12
C ASP A 563 -12.00 -38.99 10.01
N ASN A 564 -11.26 -40.07 10.21
CA ASN A 564 -10.28 -40.55 9.22
C ASN A 564 -10.88 -40.78 7.81
N SER A 565 -12.18 -41.11 7.68
CA SER A 565 -12.85 -41.26 6.38
C SER A 565 -13.03 -39.94 5.61
N LEU A 566 -13.06 -38.80 6.31
CA LEU A 566 -13.23 -37.45 5.76
C LEU A 566 -11.93 -36.62 5.81
N CYS A 567 -10.79 -37.27 6.06
CA CYS A 567 -9.46 -36.67 6.07
C CYS A 567 -8.49 -37.39 5.09
N GLN A 568 -8.97 -37.78 3.91
CA GLN A 568 -8.24 -38.56 2.89
C GLN A 568 -7.78 -37.74 1.68
N VAL A 569 -8.29 -36.52 1.51
CA VAL A 569 -8.00 -35.58 0.41
C VAL A 569 -7.54 -34.24 1.00
N PRO A 570 -6.32 -34.19 1.58
CA PRO A 570 -5.69 -32.97 2.05
C PRO A 570 -5.24 -32.07 0.89
N TYR A 571 -5.57 -30.79 1.00
CA TYR A 571 -5.08 -29.71 0.15
C TYR A 571 -4.29 -28.73 1.02
N ARG A 572 -2.99 -28.53 0.74
CA ARG A 572 -2.12 -27.61 1.46
C ARG A 572 -2.18 -26.22 0.83
N LEU A 573 -2.33 -25.18 1.65
CA LEU A 573 -2.29 -23.80 1.22
C LEU A 573 -0.88 -23.46 0.72
N HIS A 574 -0.78 -22.99 -0.52
CA HIS A 574 0.48 -22.64 -1.16
C HIS A 574 0.64 -21.13 -1.34
N ALA A 575 -0.42 -20.41 -1.70
CA ALA A 575 -0.37 -18.95 -1.80
C ALA A 575 -1.67 -18.27 -1.33
N VAL A 576 -1.52 -17.04 -0.83
CA VAL A 576 -2.61 -16.14 -0.42
C VAL A 576 -2.35 -14.78 -1.04
N LEU A 577 -3.28 -14.31 -1.88
CA LEU A 577 -3.17 -13.00 -2.50
C LEU A 577 -4.04 -12.01 -1.73
N VAL A 578 -3.42 -10.90 -1.31
CA VAL A 578 -3.98 -9.93 -0.38
C VAL A 578 -4.14 -8.59 -1.09
N HIS A 579 -5.24 -7.90 -0.78
CA HIS A 579 -5.57 -6.57 -1.30
C HIS A 579 -5.84 -5.60 -0.15
N GLU A 580 -5.19 -4.44 -0.17
CA GLU A 580 -5.46 -3.29 0.68
C GLU A 580 -5.92 -2.09 -0.15
N GLY A 581 -7.09 -1.54 0.14
CA GLY A 581 -7.67 -0.43 -0.63
C GLY A 581 -9.15 -0.61 -0.97
N GLN A 582 -9.60 0.20 -1.93
CA GLN A 582 -10.96 0.24 -2.46
C GLN A 582 -11.08 -0.63 -3.72
N ALA A 583 -12.29 -0.95 -4.15
CA ALA A 583 -12.53 -1.81 -5.33
C ALA A 583 -11.80 -1.31 -6.61
N SER A 584 -11.78 0.00 -6.84
CA SER A 584 -11.17 0.59 -8.05
C SER A 584 -9.68 0.93 -7.92
N ALA A 585 -9.13 0.92 -6.70
CA ALA A 585 -7.75 1.32 -6.44
C ALA A 585 -7.27 0.78 -5.09
N GLY A 586 -6.17 0.04 -5.13
CA GLY A 586 -5.50 -0.49 -3.94
C GLY A 586 -4.19 -1.17 -4.28
N HIS A 587 -3.50 -1.61 -3.24
CA HIS A 587 -2.22 -2.29 -3.31
C HIS A 587 -2.39 -3.80 -3.12
N TYR A 588 -1.60 -4.57 -3.87
CA TYR A 588 -1.72 -6.02 -3.97
C TYR A 588 -0.36 -6.68 -3.70
N TRP A 589 -0.37 -7.74 -2.90
CA TRP A 589 0.81 -8.57 -2.64
C TRP A 589 0.41 -10.04 -2.46
N ALA A 590 1.41 -10.93 -2.46
CA ALA A 590 1.19 -12.36 -2.22
C ALA A 590 2.02 -12.85 -1.03
N TYR A 591 1.43 -13.71 -0.22
CA TYR A 591 2.17 -14.63 0.63
C TYR A 591 2.26 -15.97 -0.09
N ILE A 592 3.46 -16.57 -0.13
CA ILE A 592 3.69 -17.86 -0.78
C ILE A 592 4.50 -18.74 0.17
N TYR A 593 4.14 -20.01 0.26
CA TYR A 593 4.87 -21.00 1.04
C TYR A 593 6.02 -21.58 0.22
N ASP A 594 7.24 -21.36 0.69
CA ASP A 594 8.46 -21.97 0.19
C ASP A 594 8.53 -23.41 0.72
N HIS A 595 8.17 -24.38 -0.12
CA HIS A 595 8.18 -25.80 0.24
C HIS A 595 9.59 -26.37 0.48
N GLY A 596 10.63 -25.75 -0.09
CA GLY A 596 12.02 -26.18 0.07
C GLY A 596 12.57 -25.80 1.45
N ASN A 597 12.43 -24.53 1.82
CA ASN A 597 12.89 -24.00 3.11
C ASN A 597 11.82 -24.09 4.23
N LYS A 598 10.59 -24.50 3.91
CA LYS A 598 9.44 -24.68 4.82
C LYS A 598 8.98 -23.42 5.56
N ARG A 599 9.09 -22.26 4.90
CA ARG A 599 8.77 -20.92 5.46
C ARG A 599 7.76 -20.18 4.60
N TRP A 600 7.10 -19.18 5.19
CA TRP A 600 6.28 -18.23 4.46
C TRP A 600 7.15 -17.07 3.96
N MET A 601 6.89 -16.63 2.74
CA MET A 601 7.60 -15.54 2.09
C MET A 601 6.57 -14.51 1.58
N LYS A 602 6.80 -13.23 1.86
CA LYS A 602 5.94 -12.10 1.47
C LYS A 602 6.52 -11.44 0.23
N TYR A 603 5.77 -11.46 -0.87
CA TYR A 603 6.15 -10.92 -2.17
C TYR A 603 5.39 -9.62 -2.41
N ASN A 604 6.06 -8.50 -2.17
CA ASN A 604 5.53 -7.15 -2.29
C ASN A 604 6.37 -6.36 -3.31
N ASP A 605 6.01 -6.51 -4.59
CA ASP A 605 6.74 -5.99 -5.75
C ASP A 605 8.26 -6.33 -5.70
N ILE A 606 9.13 -5.32 -5.54
CA ILE A 606 10.60 -5.49 -5.47
C ILE A 606 11.10 -5.97 -4.09
N SER A 607 10.21 -5.99 -3.10
CA SER A 607 10.52 -6.40 -1.73
C SER A 607 10.01 -7.81 -1.49
N ILE A 608 10.94 -8.73 -1.28
CA ILE A 608 10.66 -10.10 -0.86
C ILE A 608 11.25 -10.27 0.52
N THR A 609 10.42 -10.56 1.50
CA THR A 609 10.81 -10.74 2.91
C THR A 609 10.35 -12.10 3.42
N GLU A 610 11.13 -12.71 4.31
CA GLU A 610 10.64 -13.82 5.11
C GLU A 610 9.48 -13.35 6.00
N SER A 611 8.51 -14.22 6.24
CA SER A 611 7.30 -13.92 7.00
C SER A 611 6.82 -15.14 7.78
N SER A 612 5.91 -14.93 8.72
CA SER A 612 5.35 -15.98 9.56
C SER A 612 3.86 -16.20 9.28
N TRP A 613 3.31 -17.30 9.78
CA TRP A 613 1.87 -17.58 9.66
C TRP A 613 1.04 -16.50 10.38
N GLU A 614 1.50 -16.02 11.52
CA GLU A 614 0.83 -14.99 12.34
C GLU A 614 0.79 -13.62 11.64
N GLU A 615 1.82 -13.28 10.85
CA GLU A 615 1.76 -12.10 9.98
C GLU A 615 0.76 -12.29 8.84
N LEU A 616 0.77 -13.46 8.19
CA LEU A 616 -0.19 -13.79 7.13
C LEU A 616 -1.63 -13.71 7.66
N GLU A 617 -1.96 -14.32 8.80
CA GLU A 617 -3.29 -14.27 9.41
C GLU A 617 -3.78 -12.84 9.64
N ARG A 618 -2.92 -12.00 10.25
CA ARG A 618 -3.22 -10.59 10.58
C ARG A 618 -3.54 -9.75 9.34
N ASP A 619 -2.78 -9.93 8.26
CA ASP A 619 -2.95 -9.16 7.02
C ASP A 619 -4.05 -9.76 6.13
N SER A 620 -4.35 -11.07 6.25
CA SER A 620 -5.19 -11.81 5.29
C SER A 620 -6.62 -12.11 5.76
N PHE A 621 -6.85 -12.40 7.04
CA PHE A 621 -8.19 -12.75 7.53
C PHE A 621 -9.16 -11.55 7.46
N GLY A 622 -8.65 -10.33 7.56
CA GLY A 622 -9.41 -9.08 7.61
C GLY A 622 -9.89 -8.71 9.02
N GLY A 623 -10.20 -7.43 9.21
CA GLY A 623 -10.78 -6.88 10.45
C GLY A 623 -9.79 -6.26 11.43
N MET A 624 -8.50 -6.57 11.32
CA MET A 624 -7.42 -5.87 12.04
C MET A 624 -6.79 -4.73 11.22
N THR A 625 -6.81 -4.84 9.90
CA THR A 625 -6.23 -3.87 8.95
C THR A 625 -7.21 -3.61 7.79
N ASN A 626 -6.85 -2.68 6.90
CA ASN A 626 -7.58 -2.44 5.65
C ASN A 626 -7.31 -3.52 4.59
N ALA A 627 -6.32 -4.40 4.85
CA ALA A 627 -5.96 -5.53 4.02
C ALA A 627 -6.91 -6.72 4.24
N SER A 628 -7.04 -7.56 3.22
CA SER A 628 -7.74 -8.85 3.30
C SER A 628 -7.36 -9.74 2.11
N ALA A 629 -7.33 -11.04 2.31
CA ALA A 629 -7.23 -12.00 1.21
C ALA A 629 -8.44 -11.88 0.27
N TYR A 630 -8.15 -11.89 -1.03
CA TYR A 630 -9.14 -11.98 -2.11
C TYR A 630 -8.99 -13.27 -2.93
N CYS A 631 -7.85 -13.96 -2.87
CA CYS A 631 -7.66 -15.27 -3.49
C CYS A 631 -6.80 -16.18 -2.62
N LEU A 632 -7.21 -17.45 -2.50
CA LEU A 632 -6.46 -18.52 -1.83
C LEU A 632 -6.12 -19.61 -2.85
N MET A 633 -4.85 -20.04 -2.91
CA MET A 633 -4.40 -21.10 -3.80
C MET A 633 -3.85 -22.28 -2.98
N TYR A 634 -4.54 -23.41 -3.10
CA TYR A 634 -4.19 -24.68 -2.47
C TYR A 634 -3.65 -25.68 -3.50
N ILE A 635 -2.86 -26.65 -3.05
CA ILE A 635 -2.33 -27.75 -3.86
C ILE A 635 -2.66 -29.11 -3.23
N ASP A 636 -2.91 -30.13 -4.04
CA ASP A 636 -3.20 -31.49 -3.59
C ASP A 636 -1.94 -32.13 -2.97
N ASP A 637 -1.97 -32.34 -1.64
CA ASP A 637 -0.80 -32.80 -0.88
C ASP A 637 -0.45 -34.27 -1.18
N ARG A 638 -1.33 -34.99 -1.88
CA ARG A 638 -1.13 -36.38 -2.31
C ARG A 638 -0.32 -36.49 -3.58
N LEU A 639 0.05 -35.37 -4.21
CA LEU A 639 0.74 -35.31 -5.50
C LEU A 639 2.13 -34.64 -5.35
N PRO A 640 3.17 -35.37 -4.88
CA PRO A 640 4.50 -34.78 -4.63
C PRO A 640 5.10 -34.08 -5.84
N HIS A 641 4.80 -34.54 -7.06
CA HIS A 641 5.31 -33.97 -8.30
C HIS A 641 4.88 -32.51 -8.54
N LEU A 642 3.86 -32.01 -7.82
CA LEU A 642 3.46 -30.60 -7.84
C LEU A 642 4.56 -29.70 -7.25
N ILE A 643 5.31 -30.20 -6.27
CA ILE A 643 6.31 -29.45 -5.49
C ILE A 643 7.76 -29.92 -5.72
N THR A 644 8.01 -31.00 -6.46
CA THR A 644 9.37 -31.44 -6.77
C THR A 644 10.09 -30.42 -7.67
N GLU A 645 11.33 -30.09 -7.32
CA GLU A 645 12.27 -29.36 -8.18
C GLU A 645 12.68 -30.20 -9.39
N ASP A 646 13.33 -29.56 -10.37
CA ASP A 646 13.75 -30.20 -11.61
C ASP A 646 14.97 -31.09 -11.35
N THR A 647 15.03 -32.26 -11.98
CA THR A 647 16.18 -33.18 -11.90
C THR A 647 16.81 -33.38 -13.26
N ASP A 648 18.13 -33.46 -13.29
CA ASP A 648 18.91 -33.77 -14.49
C ASP A 648 18.69 -35.23 -14.92
N ASP A 649 18.32 -35.43 -16.19
CA ASP A 649 17.92 -36.75 -16.72
C ASP A 649 19.09 -37.76 -16.81
N GLU A 650 20.34 -37.28 -16.87
CA GLU A 650 21.54 -38.14 -16.98
C GLU A 650 22.16 -38.48 -15.62
N THR A 651 22.17 -37.52 -14.68
CA THR A 651 22.85 -37.64 -13.37
C THR A 651 21.90 -37.81 -12.18
N GLY A 652 20.60 -37.52 -12.36
CA GLY A 652 19.59 -37.57 -11.30
C GLY A 652 19.75 -36.49 -10.21
N GLN A 653 20.61 -35.49 -10.41
CA GLN A 653 20.82 -34.40 -9.46
C GLN A 653 19.76 -33.31 -9.64
N VAL A 654 19.38 -32.63 -8.55
CA VAL A 654 18.43 -31.51 -8.63
C VAL A 654 19.09 -30.31 -9.30
N LEU A 655 18.55 -29.90 -10.45
CA LEU A 655 18.97 -28.72 -11.18
C LEU A 655 18.55 -27.46 -10.42
N ARG A 656 19.51 -26.58 -10.11
CA ARG A 656 19.28 -25.34 -9.36
C ARG A 656 19.57 -24.11 -10.19
N GLY A 657 18.79 -23.06 -9.95
CA GLY A 657 18.96 -21.77 -10.62
C GLY A 657 19.02 -21.90 -12.14
N ILE A 658 20.03 -21.29 -12.75
CA ILE A 658 20.16 -21.16 -14.21
C ILE A 658 20.37 -22.51 -14.94
N ASP A 659 20.78 -23.56 -14.24
CA ASP A 659 20.99 -24.88 -14.84
C ASP A 659 19.67 -25.59 -15.18
N SER A 660 18.58 -25.25 -14.48
CA SER A 660 17.21 -25.73 -14.80
C SER A 660 16.64 -25.18 -16.12
N LEU A 661 17.24 -24.12 -16.69
CA LEU A 661 16.71 -23.45 -17.87
C LEU A 661 17.11 -24.16 -19.17
N PRO A 662 16.20 -24.26 -20.17
CA PRO A 662 16.57 -24.62 -21.54
C PRO A 662 17.76 -23.79 -22.06
N PRO A 663 18.70 -24.36 -22.86
CA PRO A 663 19.98 -23.73 -23.21
C PRO A 663 19.87 -22.29 -23.73
N LEU A 664 18.81 -22.07 -24.49
CA LEU A 664 18.44 -20.84 -25.16
C LEU A 664 17.96 -19.74 -24.20
N LEU A 665 17.17 -20.11 -23.18
CA LEU A 665 16.80 -19.22 -22.07
C LEU A 665 17.97 -19.00 -21.10
N ARG A 666 18.81 -20.03 -20.89
CA ARG A 666 20.04 -19.93 -20.10
C ARG A 666 20.98 -18.86 -20.70
N ARG A 667 21.14 -18.81 -22.03
CA ARG A 667 21.94 -17.79 -22.72
C ARG A 667 21.37 -16.37 -22.53
N TYR A 668 20.05 -16.18 -22.65
CA TYR A 668 19.39 -14.90 -22.40
C TYR A 668 19.68 -14.34 -21.02
N VAL A 669 19.54 -15.20 -19.99
CA VAL A 669 19.77 -14.81 -18.60
C VAL A 669 21.25 -14.54 -18.33
N HIS A 670 22.18 -15.29 -18.95
CA HIS A 670 23.60 -14.94 -18.93
C HIS A 670 23.89 -13.57 -19.58
N GLU A 671 23.19 -13.22 -20.67
CA GLU A 671 23.33 -11.93 -21.34
C GLU A 671 22.83 -10.78 -20.45
N ASP A 672 21.64 -10.89 -19.83
CA ASP A 672 21.14 -9.92 -18.84
C ASP A 672 22.09 -9.76 -17.63
N ASN A 673 22.56 -10.88 -17.07
CA ASN A 673 23.49 -10.86 -15.94
C ASN A 673 24.83 -10.18 -16.30
N ARG A 674 25.34 -10.37 -17.53
CA ARG A 674 26.53 -9.64 -18.00
C ARG A 674 26.27 -8.15 -18.16
N TRP A 675 25.09 -7.74 -18.64
CA TRP A 675 24.70 -6.32 -18.69
C TRP A 675 24.61 -5.71 -17.29
N PHE A 676 24.11 -6.44 -16.29
CA PHE A 676 24.10 -5.99 -14.89
C PHE A 676 25.50 -5.88 -14.29
N GLN A 677 26.40 -6.83 -14.58
CA GLN A 677 27.80 -6.75 -14.18
C GLN A 677 28.51 -5.56 -14.81
N GLN A 678 28.24 -5.24 -16.08
CA GLN A 678 28.74 -4.02 -16.73
C GLN A 678 28.16 -2.75 -16.07
N GLU A 679 26.87 -2.74 -15.72
CA GLU A 679 26.25 -1.63 -14.99
C GLU A 679 26.87 -1.40 -13.60
N LEU A 680 27.24 -2.48 -12.89
CA LEU A 680 27.99 -2.44 -11.64
C LEU A 680 29.41 -1.90 -11.86
N SER A 681 30.18 -2.46 -12.79
CA SER A 681 31.55 -2.00 -13.06
C SER A 681 31.61 -0.56 -13.60
N GLU A 682 30.66 -0.14 -14.44
CA GLU A 682 30.55 1.26 -14.86
C GLU A 682 30.29 2.20 -13.66
N TRP A 683 29.49 1.78 -12.68
CA TRP A 683 29.21 2.53 -11.46
C TRP A 683 30.42 2.55 -10.51
N GLU A 684 31.08 1.40 -10.32
CA GLU A 684 32.32 1.28 -9.55
C GLU A 684 33.46 2.10 -10.16
N GLU A 685 33.67 2.09 -11.48
CA GLU A 685 34.68 2.93 -12.13
C GLU A 685 34.39 4.43 -11.96
N GLN A 686 33.11 4.83 -11.96
CA GLN A 686 32.68 6.20 -11.67
C GLN A 686 32.92 6.58 -10.20
N PHE A 687 32.89 5.64 -9.26
CA PHE A 687 33.04 5.88 -7.82
C PHE A 687 34.48 5.68 -7.29
N CYS A 688 35.25 4.76 -7.87
CA CYS A 688 36.67 4.52 -7.53
C CYS A 688 37.58 5.62 -8.05
N GLN A 689 37.23 6.30 -9.15
CA GLN A 689 37.95 7.50 -9.60
C GLN A 689 37.83 8.67 -8.60
N THR A 690 36.85 8.63 -7.69
CA THR A 690 36.72 9.57 -6.57
C THR A 690 37.35 9.10 -5.25
N ALA A 691 37.94 7.89 -5.16
CA ALA A 691 38.26 7.25 -3.88
C ALA A 691 39.62 6.53 -3.79
N ALA A 692 40.75 7.25 -3.95
CA ALA A 692 42.05 6.91 -3.34
C ALA A 692 43.13 8.01 -3.53
N PRO A 693 44.07 8.24 -2.59
CA PRO A 693 44.01 7.97 -1.15
C PRO A 693 44.66 9.04 -0.24
N GLN A 694 43.92 9.54 0.77
CA GLN A 694 44.33 9.81 2.18
C GLN A 694 43.00 9.80 2.97
N GLY A 695 42.84 9.31 4.20
CA GLY A 695 43.75 8.91 5.25
C GLY A 695 43.03 9.21 6.59
N GLU A 696 42.44 8.19 7.22
CA GLU A 696 41.80 8.19 8.56
C GLU A 696 40.80 9.32 8.93
N SER A 697 39.49 9.00 8.98
CA SER A 697 38.66 9.10 10.22
C SER A 697 37.17 8.83 9.91
N THR A 698 36.41 8.46 10.94
CA THR A 698 34.99 8.05 10.90
C THR A 698 34.02 9.24 10.97
N ALA A 699 33.14 9.40 9.98
CA ALA A 699 31.78 9.93 10.13
C ALA A 699 30.95 9.65 8.86
N SER A 700 29.66 9.33 9.02
CA SER A 700 28.72 9.19 7.91
C SER A 700 28.30 10.56 7.36
N ALA A 701 28.40 10.76 6.05
CA ALA A 701 27.88 11.94 5.35
C ALA A 701 27.08 11.52 4.11
N GLU A 702 25.94 12.18 3.89
CA GLU A 702 25.06 11.97 2.73
C GLU A 702 25.71 12.50 1.43
N PRO A 703 25.45 11.89 0.26
CA PRO A 703 26.00 12.38 -1.01
C PRO A 703 25.31 13.67 -1.51
N PRO A 704 26.01 14.55 -2.27
CA PRO A 704 25.49 15.88 -2.61
C PRO A 704 24.34 15.87 -3.63
N SER A 705 23.42 16.82 -3.46
CA SER A 705 22.18 16.97 -4.23
C SER A 705 22.35 17.35 -5.72
N THR A 706 21.48 16.80 -6.55
CA THR A 706 21.29 17.12 -7.98
C THR A 706 21.01 18.60 -8.27
N ILE A 707 21.62 19.13 -9.34
CA ILE A 707 21.38 20.49 -9.86
C ILE A 707 19.98 20.56 -10.52
N SER A 708 19.29 21.68 -10.32
CA SER A 708 17.85 21.84 -10.60
C SER A 708 17.47 21.80 -12.08
N HIS A 709 16.41 21.03 -12.40
CA HIS A 709 15.88 20.72 -13.75
C HIS A 709 15.38 21.91 -14.61
N CYS A 710 15.60 23.16 -14.19
CA CYS A 710 15.04 24.37 -14.82
C CYS A 710 16.02 25.11 -15.76
N SER A 711 17.29 24.72 -15.82
CA SER A 711 18.33 25.39 -16.64
C SER A 711 18.26 25.06 -18.13
N MET A 712 17.69 23.91 -18.51
CA MET A 712 17.85 23.34 -19.84
C MET A 712 17.25 24.16 -20.98
N GLN A 713 16.21 24.96 -20.72
CA GLN A 713 15.54 25.75 -21.76
C GLN A 713 16.46 26.81 -22.39
N GLY A 714 17.35 27.42 -21.60
CA GLY A 714 18.34 28.38 -22.10
C GLY A 714 19.38 27.69 -22.99
N VAL A 715 19.97 26.59 -22.48
CA VAL A 715 20.93 25.74 -23.20
C VAL A 715 20.36 25.25 -24.54
N ILE A 716 19.11 24.79 -24.57
CA ILE A 716 18.40 24.36 -25.79
C ILE A 716 18.25 25.52 -26.79
N LEU A 717 17.83 26.70 -26.32
CA LEU A 717 17.70 27.88 -27.17
C LEU A 717 19.06 28.36 -27.71
N ALA A 718 20.11 28.28 -26.90
CA ALA A 718 21.48 28.62 -27.30
C ALA A 718 22.03 27.65 -28.36
N ILE A 719 21.77 26.34 -28.22
CA ILE A 719 22.07 25.32 -29.25
C ILE A 719 21.31 25.62 -30.54
N ALA A 720 20.04 26.03 -30.46
CA ALA A 720 19.24 26.40 -31.63
C ALA A 720 19.80 27.65 -32.34
N LYS A 721 20.23 28.69 -31.58
CA LYS A 721 20.91 29.87 -32.14
C LYS A 721 22.29 29.55 -32.74
N ALA A 722 22.99 28.55 -32.21
CA ALA A 722 24.28 28.11 -32.72
C ALA A 722 24.19 27.33 -34.05
N ARG A 723 22.97 26.93 -34.47
CA ARG A 723 22.70 26.14 -35.68
C ARG A 723 23.53 26.51 -36.90
N GLN A 724 23.50 27.77 -37.33
CA GLN A 724 24.18 28.19 -38.57
C GLN A 724 25.69 27.94 -38.50
N THR A 725 26.30 28.15 -37.32
CA THR A 725 27.75 27.98 -37.11
C THR A 725 28.11 26.50 -36.94
N PHE A 726 27.24 25.70 -36.30
CA PHE A 726 27.38 24.25 -36.27
C PHE A 726 27.34 23.67 -37.70
N ASP A 727 26.39 24.13 -38.51
CA ASP A 727 26.16 23.62 -39.88
C ASP A 727 27.30 24.05 -40.85
N THR A 728 28.06 25.13 -40.57
CA THR A 728 29.19 25.60 -41.40
C THR A 728 30.60 25.21 -40.91
N GLU A 729 30.80 25.16 -39.59
CA GLU A 729 32.13 25.04 -38.96
C GLU A 729 32.24 23.80 -38.04
N GLY A 730 31.17 23.04 -37.88
CA GLY A 730 31.15 21.77 -37.16
C GLY A 730 30.83 21.87 -35.65
N PRO A 731 30.87 20.73 -34.93
CA PRO A 731 30.35 20.63 -33.57
C PRO A 731 31.10 21.47 -32.55
N GLU A 732 32.41 21.68 -32.72
CA GLU A 732 33.21 22.48 -31.79
C GLU A 732 32.87 23.98 -31.88
N ALA A 733 32.78 24.53 -33.09
CA ALA A 733 32.34 25.91 -33.31
C ALA A 733 30.88 26.11 -32.86
N GLY A 734 30.02 25.11 -33.09
CA GLY A 734 28.65 25.07 -32.57
C GLY A 734 28.59 25.12 -31.04
N LEU A 735 29.41 24.33 -30.34
CA LEU A 735 29.51 24.39 -28.88
C LEU A 735 30.00 25.74 -28.39
N ILE A 736 31.08 26.29 -28.97
CA ILE A 736 31.66 27.58 -28.54
C ILE A 736 30.61 28.70 -28.65
N LYS A 737 29.85 28.73 -29.75
CA LYS A 737 28.78 29.72 -29.94
C LYS A 737 27.62 29.50 -28.97
N ALA A 738 27.14 28.27 -28.78
CA ALA A 738 26.05 27.98 -27.86
C ALA A 738 26.44 28.32 -26.40
N PHE A 739 27.66 27.98 -26.00
CA PHE A 739 28.22 28.31 -24.69
C PHE A 739 28.27 29.84 -24.49
N HIS A 740 28.71 30.60 -25.49
CA HIS A 740 28.76 32.06 -25.41
C HIS A 740 27.37 32.72 -25.35
N GLU A 741 26.39 32.22 -26.12
CA GLU A 741 25.00 32.68 -26.08
C GLU A 741 24.37 32.47 -24.70
N GLU A 742 24.53 31.28 -24.11
CA GLU A 742 23.95 30.97 -22.80
C GLU A 742 24.69 31.68 -21.65
N TYR A 743 26.02 31.77 -21.73
CA TYR A 743 26.82 32.58 -20.80
C TYR A 743 26.35 34.05 -20.80
N SER A 744 26.15 34.62 -21.99
CA SER A 744 25.74 36.03 -22.13
C SER A 744 24.32 36.24 -21.61
N ARG A 745 23.37 35.35 -21.93
CA ARG A 745 21.99 35.39 -21.41
C ARG A 745 21.95 35.35 -19.88
N LEU A 746 22.71 34.44 -19.27
CA LEU A 746 22.77 34.29 -17.81
C LEU A 746 23.53 35.44 -17.13
N TYR A 747 24.51 36.03 -17.82
CA TYR A 747 25.20 37.23 -17.35
C TYR A 747 24.28 38.46 -17.39
N GLU A 748 23.53 38.67 -18.48
CA GLU A 748 22.53 39.75 -18.59
C GLU A 748 21.45 39.63 -17.51
N LEU A 749 20.87 38.43 -17.33
CA LEU A 749 19.92 38.12 -16.26
C LEU A 749 20.49 38.37 -14.86
N SER A 750 21.82 38.24 -14.67
CA SER A 750 22.46 38.56 -13.39
C SER A 750 22.60 40.06 -13.10
N GLN A 751 22.43 40.93 -14.10
CA GLN A 751 22.44 42.39 -13.92
C GLN A 751 21.07 42.96 -13.55
N GLU A 752 20.01 42.17 -13.57
CA GLU A 752 18.68 42.59 -13.14
C GLU A 752 18.66 42.90 -11.62
N GLU A 753 18.00 44.00 -11.24
CA GLU A 753 17.87 44.39 -9.84
C GLU A 753 16.88 43.46 -9.12
N THR A 754 17.31 42.89 -7.99
CA THR A 754 16.45 42.07 -7.13
C THR A 754 15.34 42.93 -6.52
N THR A 755 14.08 42.59 -6.80
CA THR A 755 12.91 43.26 -6.21
C THR A 755 12.31 42.40 -5.09
N PRO A 756 11.42 42.94 -4.24
CA PRO A 756 10.72 42.14 -3.24
C PRO A 756 9.81 41.06 -3.86
N GLN A 757 9.35 41.22 -5.10
CA GLN A 757 8.51 40.22 -5.79
C GLN A 757 9.33 39.22 -6.64
N GLU A 758 10.52 39.59 -7.10
CA GLU A 758 11.28 38.83 -8.09
C GLU A 758 12.78 38.82 -7.76
N ASP A 759 13.36 37.61 -7.63
CA ASP A 759 14.79 37.40 -7.41
C ASP A 759 15.37 36.50 -8.51
N ALA A 760 16.15 37.10 -9.43
CA ALA A 760 16.78 36.41 -10.54
C ALA A 760 17.73 35.26 -10.09
N ARG A 761 18.27 35.31 -8.87
CA ARG A 761 19.14 34.24 -8.31
C ARG A 761 18.39 32.92 -8.14
N LEU A 762 17.08 32.95 -7.93
CA LEU A 762 16.25 31.74 -7.85
C LEU A 762 16.12 31.03 -9.20
N GLN A 763 16.19 31.76 -10.31
CA GLN A 763 16.01 31.19 -11.64
C GLN A 763 17.18 30.26 -12.03
N HIS A 764 18.41 30.55 -11.57
CA HIS A 764 19.59 29.81 -12.02
C HIS A 764 20.83 29.92 -11.11
N ALA A 765 21.54 28.81 -10.89
CA ALA A 765 22.78 28.75 -10.09
C ALA A 765 23.86 29.73 -10.59
N LEU A 766 24.07 29.82 -11.90
CA LEU A 766 25.05 30.75 -12.46
C LEU A 766 24.68 32.22 -12.25
N VAL A 767 23.39 32.57 -12.13
CA VAL A 767 22.99 33.95 -11.79
C VAL A 767 23.41 34.30 -10.37
N TYR A 768 23.23 33.37 -9.43
CA TYR A 768 23.75 33.50 -8.06
C TYR A 768 25.29 33.60 -8.05
N PHE A 769 26.00 32.81 -8.86
CA PHE A 769 27.47 32.87 -8.98
C PHE A 769 27.96 34.19 -9.59
N PHE A 770 27.31 34.70 -10.63
CA PHE A 770 27.65 36.00 -11.24
C PHE A 770 27.47 37.16 -10.26
N GLN A 771 26.32 37.24 -9.58
CA GLN A 771 26.04 38.33 -8.63
C GLN A 771 26.99 38.32 -7.41
N ASN A 772 27.48 37.14 -7.02
CA ASN A 772 28.43 36.96 -5.93
C ASN A 772 29.91 36.91 -6.37
N LYS A 773 30.21 37.15 -7.66
CA LYS A 773 31.56 37.21 -8.23
C LYS A 773 32.37 35.91 -8.06
N ALA A 774 31.73 34.76 -8.31
CA ALA A 774 32.43 33.47 -8.30
C ALA A 774 33.58 33.43 -9.33
N PRO A 775 34.64 32.64 -9.08
CA PRO A 775 35.74 32.46 -10.03
C PRO A 775 35.26 32.04 -11.42
N LYS A 776 35.83 32.67 -12.47
CA LYS A 776 35.44 32.41 -13.86
C LYS A 776 35.53 30.94 -14.26
N ARG A 777 36.50 30.19 -13.72
CA ARG A 777 36.64 28.73 -13.96
C ARG A 777 35.47 27.92 -13.40
N ILE A 778 34.95 28.28 -12.22
CA ILE A 778 33.79 27.62 -11.60
C ILE A 778 32.54 27.89 -12.45
N ILE A 779 32.34 29.14 -12.88
CA ILE A 779 31.25 29.52 -13.79
C ILE A 779 31.34 28.77 -15.13
N GLU A 780 32.53 28.76 -15.76
CA GLU A 780 32.76 28.09 -17.03
C GLU A 780 32.52 26.57 -16.94
N ARG A 781 33.00 25.93 -15.88
CA ARG A 781 32.78 24.51 -15.61
C ARG A 781 31.31 24.20 -15.39
N THR A 782 30.65 24.94 -14.50
CA THR A 782 29.23 24.74 -14.16
C THR A 782 28.35 24.91 -15.40
N LEU A 783 28.65 25.89 -16.27
CA LEU A 783 27.97 26.04 -17.56
C LEU A 783 28.26 24.86 -18.50
N LEU A 784 29.51 24.43 -18.59
CA LEU A 784 29.92 23.32 -19.46
C LEU A 784 29.23 22.01 -19.06
N GLU A 785 29.08 21.76 -17.77
CA GLU A 785 28.35 20.60 -17.22
C GLU A 785 26.88 20.58 -17.67
N GLN A 786 26.22 21.73 -17.81
CA GLN A 786 24.86 21.81 -18.39
C GLN A 786 24.83 21.44 -19.87
N PHE A 787 25.87 21.77 -20.65
CA PHE A 787 26.03 21.25 -22.01
C PHE A 787 26.38 19.76 -22.07
N THR A 788 26.74 19.12 -20.95
CA THR A 788 26.95 17.66 -20.88
C THR A 788 25.70 16.87 -20.47
N ASP A 789 24.62 17.55 -20.09
CA ASP A 789 23.37 16.96 -19.57
C ASP A 789 22.75 15.97 -20.58
N ARG A 790 22.26 14.84 -20.07
CA ARG A 790 21.70 13.74 -20.88
C ARG A 790 20.38 14.14 -21.56
N ASN A 791 19.64 15.09 -20.99
CA ASN A 791 18.39 15.62 -21.51
C ASN A 791 18.57 16.43 -22.82
N LEU A 792 19.81 16.74 -23.22
CA LEU A 792 20.11 17.34 -24.54
C LEU A 792 20.07 16.34 -25.70
N SER A 793 19.75 15.06 -25.47
CA SER A 793 19.76 14.01 -26.50
C SER A 793 18.54 13.99 -27.44
N PHE A 794 17.93 15.15 -27.72
CA PHE A 794 16.71 15.28 -28.54
C PHE A 794 16.97 15.56 -30.04
N ASP A 795 18.18 15.97 -30.42
CA ASP A 795 18.58 16.29 -31.81
C ASP A 795 20.05 15.86 -32.03
N GLU A 796 20.41 15.43 -33.24
CA GLU A 796 21.80 15.04 -33.58
C GLU A 796 22.79 16.20 -33.39
N ARG A 797 22.34 17.44 -33.62
CA ARG A 797 23.14 18.65 -33.30
C ARG A 797 23.45 18.74 -31.81
N ALA A 798 22.42 18.58 -30.97
CA ALA A 798 22.56 18.68 -29.53
C ALA A 798 23.39 17.52 -28.96
N ILE A 799 23.23 16.29 -29.50
CA ILE A 799 24.09 15.14 -29.18
C ILE A 799 25.55 15.40 -29.53
N SER A 800 25.81 16.02 -30.68
CA SER A 800 27.18 16.34 -31.14
C SER A 800 27.84 17.42 -30.29
N ILE A 801 27.11 18.48 -29.95
CA ILE A 801 27.55 19.54 -29.02
C ILE A 801 27.79 18.96 -27.61
N MET A 802 26.93 18.06 -27.14
CA MET A 802 27.07 17.38 -25.84
C MET A 802 28.30 16.48 -25.78
N ARG A 803 28.64 15.76 -26.87
CA ARG A 803 29.88 14.97 -26.97
C ARG A 803 31.11 15.86 -26.85
N GLU A 804 31.10 17.00 -27.53
CA GLU A 804 32.19 17.97 -27.50
C GLU A 804 32.31 18.66 -26.13
N ALA A 805 31.19 18.98 -25.48
CA ALA A 805 31.18 19.50 -24.11
C ALA A 805 31.80 18.52 -23.12
N ARG A 806 31.49 17.22 -23.23
CA ARG A 806 32.10 16.14 -22.43
C ARG A 806 33.59 15.97 -22.73
N ALA A 807 34.02 16.15 -23.98
CA ALA A 807 35.44 16.14 -24.33
C ALA A 807 36.18 17.31 -23.65
N LYS A 808 35.63 18.52 -23.69
CA LYS A 808 36.22 19.70 -23.04
C LYS A 808 36.19 19.61 -21.51
N LEU A 809 35.15 19.05 -20.91
CA LEU A 809 35.08 18.85 -19.45
C LEU A 809 36.16 17.88 -18.95
N ARG A 810 36.44 16.81 -19.71
CA ARG A 810 37.51 15.83 -19.42
C ARG A 810 38.93 16.41 -19.51
N LEU A 811 39.12 17.56 -20.16
CA LEU A 811 40.42 18.23 -20.24
C LEU A 811 40.75 19.08 -19.01
N ILE A 812 39.75 19.37 -18.15
CA ILE A 812 39.95 20.08 -16.88
C ILE A 812 40.45 19.09 -15.83
N LYS A 813 41.73 19.14 -15.46
CA LYS A 813 42.29 18.22 -14.45
C LYS A 813 42.02 18.73 -13.03
N PRO A 814 42.06 17.86 -12.00
CA PRO A 814 41.97 18.27 -10.60
C PRO A 814 43.09 19.24 -10.15
N GLN A 815 44.16 19.38 -10.94
CA GLN A 815 45.27 20.31 -10.72
C GLN A 815 44.97 21.72 -11.26
N ASP A 816 43.93 21.86 -12.10
CA ASP A 816 43.56 23.12 -12.77
C ASP A 816 42.42 23.86 -12.06
N MET A 817 41.80 23.27 -11.03
CA MET A 817 40.68 23.87 -10.29
C MET A 817 40.62 23.30 -8.87
N ASP A 818 40.39 24.17 -7.89
CA ASP A 818 40.08 23.77 -6.52
C ASP A 818 38.67 23.16 -6.49
N MET A 819 38.58 21.87 -6.17
CA MET A 819 37.31 21.13 -6.11
C MET A 819 36.52 21.47 -4.84
N ASP A 820 37.19 21.82 -3.74
CA ASP A 820 36.55 22.16 -2.48
C ASP A 820 35.92 23.56 -2.58
N GLU A 821 36.61 24.51 -3.23
CA GLU A 821 36.03 25.81 -3.58
C GLU A 821 34.81 25.64 -4.49
N TYR A 822 34.90 24.79 -5.53
CA TYR A 822 33.80 24.50 -6.46
C TYR A 822 32.56 23.91 -5.74
N MET A 823 32.77 22.97 -4.80
CA MET A 823 31.66 22.38 -4.04
C MET A 823 31.05 23.38 -3.05
N GLN A 824 31.87 24.18 -2.36
CA GLN A 824 31.38 25.22 -1.44
C GLN A 824 30.45 26.23 -2.15
N TRP A 825 30.74 26.61 -3.41
CA TRP A 825 29.84 27.47 -4.18
C TRP A 825 28.47 26.83 -4.47
N HIS A 826 28.43 25.53 -4.74
CA HIS A 826 27.18 24.80 -4.96
C HIS A 826 26.40 24.57 -3.67
N ASP A 827 27.10 24.35 -2.56
CA ASP A 827 26.54 24.21 -1.22
C ASP A 827 25.95 25.53 -0.72
N ASP A 828 26.64 26.66 -0.92
CA ASP A 828 26.11 28.01 -0.65
C ASP A 828 24.83 28.28 -1.46
N TYR A 829 24.78 27.90 -2.75
CA TYR A 829 23.57 28.05 -3.57
C TYR A 829 22.42 27.12 -3.11
N ARG A 830 22.73 25.88 -2.69
CA ARG A 830 21.74 24.97 -2.08
C ARG A 830 21.16 25.59 -0.81
N LEU A 831 22.02 26.08 0.07
CA LEU A 831 21.63 26.71 1.33
C LEU A 831 20.78 27.97 1.09
N PHE A 832 21.13 28.78 0.09
CA PHE A 832 20.34 29.93 -0.36
C PHE A 832 18.92 29.54 -0.81
N ARG A 833 18.78 28.45 -1.58
CA ARG A 833 17.46 27.91 -1.94
C ARG A 833 16.69 27.42 -0.71
N THR A 834 17.33 26.76 0.24
CA THR A 834 16.70 26.30 1.49
C THR A 834 16.16 27.47 2.32
N VAL A 835 16.93 28.56 2.45
CA VAL A 835 16.46 29.80 3.10
C VAL A 835 15.19 30.33 2.43
N PHE A 836 15.14 30.36 1.10
CA PHE A 836 13.94 30.77 0.37
C PHE A 836 12.76 29.82 0.56
N VAL A 837 12.97 28.50 0.60
CA VAL A 837 11.92 27.51 0.91
C VAL A 837 11.30 27.79 2.29
N TYR A 838 12.13 27.98 3.31
CA TYR A 838 11.66 28.29 4.67
C TYR A 838 10.97 29.65 4.75
N LEU A 839 11.51 30.68 4.10
CA LEU A 839 10.89 32.01 4.05
C LEU A 839 9.49 31.95 3.41
N LEU A 840 9.37 31.38 2.20
CA LEU A 840 8.10 31.32 1.48
C LEU A 840 7.06 30.48 2.24
N THR A 841 7.44 29.31 2.73
CA THR A 841 6.53 28.42 3.49
C THR A 841 6.09 29.07 4.81
N GLY A 842 6.99 29.83 5.47
CA GLY A 842 6.65 30.62 6.65
C GLY A 842 5.67 31.76 6.37
N LEU A 843 5.86 32.49 5.26
CA LEU A 843 4.97 33.56 4.83
C LEU A 843 3.59 33.03 4.37
N GLU A 844 3.56 31.89 3.68
CA GLU A 844 2.32 31.18 3.32
C GLU A 844 1.55 30.76 4.58
N HIS A 845 2.21 30.15 5.57
CA HIS A 845 1.56 29.81 6.83
C HIS A 845 1.04 31.04 7.59
N TYR A 846 1.78 32.17 7.55
CA TYR A 846 1.33 33.43 8.14
C TYR A 846 0.04 33.95 7.48
N GLN A 847 -0.05 33.92 6.14
CA GLN A 847 -1.28 34.28 5.40
C GLN A 847 -2.48 33.40 5.76
N HIS A 848 -2.26 32.09 5.96
CA HIS A 848 -3.30 31.13 6.33
C HIS A 848 -3.66 31.15 7.82
N GLY A 849 -3.15 32.11 8.62
CA GLY A 849 -3.40 32.21 10.06
C GLY A 849 -2.73 31.11 10.90
N LYS A 850 -1.84 30.30 10.31
CA LYS A 850 -1.06 29.24 10.96
C LYS A 850 0.21 29.83 11.58
N ILE A 851 0.03 30.73 12.55
CA ILE A 851 1.11 31.56 13.08
C ILE A 851 2.19 30.73 13.79
N ARG A 852 1.81 29.61 14.43
CA ARG A 852 2.72 28.71 15.16
C ARG A 852 3.73 28.06 14.22
N GLU A 853 3.24 27.52 13.11
CA GLU A 853 4.02 26.92 12.03
C GLU A 853 4.86 28.00 11.32
N ALA A 854 4.27 29.16 11.04
CA ALA A 854 4.95 30.29 10.42
C ALA A 854 6.20 30.75 11.21
N LEU A 855 6.08 30.86 12.55
CA LEU A 855 7.21 31.27 13.39
C LEU A 855 8.39 30.30 13.28
N ILE A 856 8.13 28.99 13.29
CA ILE A 856 9.16 27.94 13.23
C ILE A 856 9.95 28.07 11.92
N TYR A 857 9.26 28.11 10.77
CA TYR A 857 9.91 28.27 9.47
C TYR A 857 10.69 29.60 9.35
N LEU A 858 10.14 30.71 9.83
CA LEU A 858 10.80 32.02 9.75
C LEU A 858 12.02 32.14 10.68
N ALA A 859 12.02 31.44 11.83
CA ALA A 859 13.19 31.37 12.70
C ALA A 859 14.32 30.53 12.07
N HIS A 860 14.01 29.35 11.54
CA HIS A 860 14.96 28.52 10.79
C HIS A 860 15.50 29.23 9.55
N ALA A 861 14.66 29.97 8.81
CA ALA A 861 15.08 30.81 7.70
C ALA A 861 16.10 31.87 8.14
N TYR A 862 15.89 32.52 9.28
CA TYR A 862 16.75 33.58 9.80
C TYR A 862 18.13 33.07 10.21
N GLU A 863 18.18 31.97 10.96
CA GLU A 863 19.43 31.35 11.44
C GLU A 863 20.25 30.80 10.26
N THR A 864 19.61 30.08 9.35
CA THR A 864 20.26 29.52 8.14
C THR A 864 20.82 30.62 7.23
N ASN A 865 20.14 31.77 7.14
CA ASN A 865 20.54 32.90 6.30
C ASN A 865 21.77 33.66 6.85
N ASP A 866 22.01 33.63 8.16
CA ASP A 866 23.16 34.33 8.76
C ASP A 866 24.49 33.76 8.26
N GLY A 867 24.58 32.42 8.15
CA GLY A 867 25.75 31.74 7.59
C GLY A 867 26.10 32.18 6.16
N LEU A 868 25.10 32.44 5.33
CA LEU A 868 25.29 32.96 3.96
C LEU A 868 25.75 34.42 3.96
N LEU A 869 25.08 35.27 4.75
CA LEU A 869 25.38 36.70 4.79
C LEU A 869 26.78 37.00 5.33
N ARG A 870 27.31 36.15 6.23
CA ARG A 870 28.72 36.21 6.67
C ARG A 870 29.73 36.03 5.53
N ASN A 871 29.35 35.31 4.46
CA ASN A 871 30.17 35.09 3.27
C ASN A 871 29.92 36.13 2.17
N GLY A 872 28.96 37.05 2.35
CA GLY A 872 28.72 38.22 1.50
C GLY A 872 27.25 38.68 1.47
N GLU A 873 27.02 39.99 1.42
CA GLU A 873 25.68 40.61 1.46
C GLU A 873 24.73 40.09 0.36
N LYS A 874 25.25 39.70 -0.82
CA LYS A 874 24.48 39.15 -1.94
C LYS A 874 24.35 37.62 -1.95
N ARG A 875 24.90 36.91 -0.95
CA ARG A 875 24.78 35.44 -0.82
C ARG A 875 23.51 34.99 -0.12
N GLY A 876 22.91 35.85 0.70
CA GLY A 876 21.68 35.57 1.45
C GLY A 876 20.46 36.32 0.94
N VAL A 877 19.37 36.19 1.69
CA VAL A 877 18.12 36.95 1.57
C VAL A 877 18.16 38.15 2.52
N ASP A 878 17.36 39.18 2.29
CA ASP A 878 17.26 40.33 3.19
C ASP A 878 16.86 39.91 4.62
N LYS A 879 17.80 40.03 5.56
CA LYS A 879 17.63 39.68 6.98
C LYS A 879 16.53 40.54 7.65
N SER A 880 16.23 41.74 7.13
CA SER A 880 15.20 42.62 7.67
C SER A 880 13.78 42.12 7.39
N LEU A 881 13.53 41.59 6.19
CA LEU A 881 12.24 41.00 5.81
C LEU A 881 11.91 39.77 6.67
N ILE A 882 12.89 38.87 6.85
CA ILE A 882 12.73 37.68 7.69
C ILE A 882 12.49 38.09 9.17
N ALA A 883 13.26 39.06 9.69
CA ALA A 883 13.05 39.60 11.04
C ALA A 883 11.62 40.14 11.23
N LEU A 884 11.11 40.93 10.28
CA LEU A 884 9.80 41.56 10.38
C LEU A 884 8.68 40.54 10.55
N TYR A 885 8.65 39.50 9.72
CA TYR A 885 7.59 38.48 9.80
C TYR A 885 7.79 37.53 10.99
N ARG A 886 9.05 37.18 11.34
CA ARG A 886 9.35 36.44 12.57
C ARG A 886 8.81 37.18 13.80
N ARG A 887 9.08 38.48 13.94
CA ARG A 887 8.56 39.31 15.04
C ARG A 887 7.04 39.35 15.06
N LYS A 888 6.39 39.60 13.92
CA LYS A 888 4.91 39.60 13.81
C LYS A 888 4.30 38.27 14.26
N CYS A 889 4.93 37.14 13.91
CA CYS A 889 4.47 35.83 14.37
C CYS A 889 4.70 35.65 15.88
N LEU A 890 5.87 36.04 16.38
CA LEU A 890 6.25 35.93 17.79
C LEU A 890 5.32 36.74 18.71
N THR A 891 5.05 38.01 18.38
CA THR A 891 4.15 38.85 19.18
C THR A 891 2.71 38.36 19.12
N ALA A 892 2.21 37.97 17.94
CA ALA A 892 0.84 37.46 17.80
C ALA A 892 0.62 36.11 18.51
N LEU A 893 1.63 35.22 18.52
CA LEU A 893 1.60 33.99 19.32
C LEU A 893 1.65 34.28 20.81
N ASN A 894 2.50 35.22 21.24
CA ASN A 894 2.57 35.63 22.64
C ASN A 894 1.23 36.21 23.14
N GLU A 895 0.59 37.07 22.34
CA GLU A 895 -0.75 37.60 22.63
C GLU A 895 -1.84 36.51 22.64
N ARG A 896 -1.72 35.46 21.81
CA ARG A 896 -2.63 34.30 21.86
C ARG A 896 -2.38 33.47 23.12
N ALA A 897 -1.13 33.13 23.42
CA ALA A 897 -0.74 32.37 24.59
C ALA A 897 -1.18 33.08 25.89
N SER A 898 -0.95 34.39 26.00
CA SER A 898 -1.41 35.16 27.15
C SER A 898 -2.93 35.22 27.26
N ARG A 899 -3.68 35.39 26.17
CA ARG A 899 -5.16 35.35 26.21
C ARG A 899 -5.71 33.98 26.62
N LEU A 900 -5.07 32.91 26.17
CA LEU A 900 -5.41 31.54 26.56
C LEU A 900 -5.09 31.27 28.02
N PHE A 901 -3.91 31.71 28.49
CA PHE A 901 -3.47 31.59 29.88
C PHE A 901 -4.36 32.38 30.85
N CYS A 902 -4.66 33.64 30.54
CA CYS A 902 -5.54 34.50 31.36
C CYS A 902 -7.04 34.15 31.23
N SER A 903 -7.42 33.08 30.53
CA SER A 903 -8.82 32.67 30.39
C SER A 903 -9.37 31.85 31.57
N GLY A 904 -8.50 31.30 32.41
CA GLY A 904 -8.86 30.49 33.59
C GLY A 904 -9.37 29.07 33.28
N GLU A 905 -9.67 28.74 32.02
CA GLU A 905 -10.07 27.38 31.62
C GLU A 905 -8.84 26.48 31.47
N GLU A 906 -8.79 25.38 32.24
CA GLU A 906 -7.64 24.47 32.32
C GLU A 906 -7.10 24.02 30.94
N SER A 907 -7.98 23.63 30.02
CA SER A 907 -7.60 23.21 28.66
C SER A 907 -7.00 24.34 27.80
N LYS A 908 -7.49 25.57 27.96
CA LYS A 908 -6.92 26.76 27.27
C LYS A 908 -5.61 27.17 27.90
N VAL A 909 -5.49 27.08 29.21
CA VAL A 909 -4.23 27.34 29.94
C VAL A 909 -3.14 26.37 29.46
N GLU A 910 -3.46 25.10 29.29
CA GLU A 910 -2.53 24.10 28.74
C GLU A 910 -2.15 24.38 27.28
N GLU A 911 -3.10 24.78 26.42
CA GLU A 911 -2.78 25.24 25.06
C GLU A 911 -1.85 26.47 25.08
N GLY A 912 -2.09 27.41 25.99
CA GLY A 912 -1.26 28.61 26.18
C GLY A 912 0.16 28.29 26.61
N VAL A 913 0.34 27.39 27.58
CA VAL A 913 1.66 26.91 28.03
C VAL A 913 2.38 26.16 26.92
N ALA A 914 1.68 25.28 26.17
CA ALA A 914 2.28 24.56 25.04
C ALA A 914 2.76 25.49 23.92
N ILE A 915 2.06 26.61 23.65
CA ILE A 915 2.54 27.65 22.70
C ILE A 915 3.81 28.34 23.24
N MET A 916 3.88 28.59 24.54
CA MET A 916 5.08 29.18 25.16
C MET A 916 6.28 28.25 25.06
N ASP A 917 6.12 26.98 25.43
CA ASP A 917 7.19 25.97 25.48
C ASP A 917 7.68 25.55 24.09
N GLU A 918 6.78 25.28 23.12
CA GLU A 918 7.18 24.75 21.81
C GLU A 918 7.59 25.84 20.79
N ALA A 919 7.26 27.12 21.01
CA ALA A 919 7.45 28.16 19.99
C ALA A 919 8.01 29.49 20.52
N VAL A 920 7.40 30.10 21.55
CA VAL A 920 7.80 31.44 22.00
C VAL A 920 9.15 31.43 22.72
N ILE A 921 9.32 30.59 23.74
CA ILE A 921 10.56 30.48 24.53
C ILE A 921 11.76 30.07 23.65
N PRO A 922 11.67 29.03 22.79
CA PRO A 922 12.72 28.68 21.83
C PRO A 922 13.13 29.85 20.93
N CYS A 923 12.18 30.61 20.38
CA CYS A 923 12.49 31.75 19.53
C CYS A 923 13.16 32.90 20.31
N LEU A 924 12.74 33.18 21.54
CA LEU A 924 13.38 34.18 22.42
C LEU A 924 14.83 33.80 22.75
N HIS A 925 15.11 32.52 22.97
CA HIS A 925 16.46 32.01 23.25
C HIS A 925 17.37 32.12 22.03
N LEU A 926 16.91 31.71 20.85
CA LEU A 926 17.67 31.86 19.60
C LEU A 926 17.94 33.33 19.27
N MET A 927 16.94 34.21 19.43
CA MET A 927 17.15 35.65 19.27
C MET A 927 18.18 36.19 20.27
N SER A 928 18.12 35.77 21.54
CA SER A 928 19.07 36.23 22.58
C SER A 928 20.53 35.79 22.34
N ARG A 929 20.78 34.82 21.46
CA ARG A 929 22.13 34.41 21.02
C ARG A 929 22.69 35.29 19.89
N ASP A 930 21.85 36.00 19.13
CA ASP A 930 22.33 36.87 18.04
C ASP A 930 22.87 38.20 18.60
N THR A 931 24.20 38.39 18.49
CA THR A 931 24.88 39.62 18.92
C THR A 931 24.53 40.87 18.09
N ALA A 932 23.89 40.69 16.93
CA ALA A 932 23.58 41.72 15.95
C ALA A 932 22.05 41.93 15.73
N LEU A 933 21.23 41.63 16.75
CA LEU A 933 19.78 41.91 16.73
C LEU A 933 19.45 43.38 16.41
N SER A 934 18.35 43.58 15.68
CA SER A 934 17.79 44.91 15.47
C SER A 934 17.20 45.48 16.76
N LEU A 935 17.08 46.82 16.85
CA LEU A 935 16.42 47.48 17.98
C LEU A 935 14.97 47.00 18.13
N GLU A 936 14.26 46.83 17.01
CA GLU A 936 12.87 46.35 16.98
C GLU A 936 12.73 44.89 17.47
N ASP A 937 13.73 44.03 17.23
CA ASP A 937 13.77 42.67 17.81
C ASP A 937 13.98 42.73 19.33
N ARG A 938 14.86 43.61 19.81
CA ARG A 938 15.13 43.78 21.24
C ARG A 938 13.90 44.33 21.98
N ASP A 939 13.25 45.34 21.41
CA ASP A 939 12.06 45.95 21.98
C ASP A 939 10.89 44.95 22.03
N ALA A 940 10.73 44.11 21.00
CA ALA A 940 9.72 43.05 20.99
C ALA A 940 9.98 41.97 22.06
N MET A 941 11.23 41.51 22.21
CA MET A 941 11.58 40.57 23.29
C MET A 941 11.36 41.16 24.68
N GLU A 942 11.76 42.41 24.89
CA GLU A 942 11.63 43.06 26.20
C GLU A 942 10.17 43.39 26.52
N SER A 943 9.36 43.69 25.51
CA SER A 943 7.90 43.79 25.65
C SER A 943 7.28 42.46 26.09
N ILE A 944 7.71 41.33 25.51
CA ILE A 944 7.24 39.99 25.91
C ILE A 944 7.66 39.66 27.35
N ARG A 945 8.93 39.90 27.72
CA ARG A 945 9.43 39.71 29.10
C ARG A 945 8.68 40.58 30.10
N SER A 946 8.52 41.86 29.80
CA SER A 946 7.77 42.83 30.63
C SER A 946 6.32 42.40 30.81
N HIS A 947 5.66 41.92 29.75
CA HIS A 947 4.28 41.44 29.80
C HIS A 947 4.11 40.27 30.77
N TRP A 948 4.92 39.22 30.66
CA TRP A 948 4.83 38.07 31.58
C TRP A 948 5.31 38.38 33.01
N CYS A 949 6.25 39.32 33.18
CA CYS A 949 6.56 39.89 34.50
C CYS A 949 5.36 40.63 35.12
N CYS A 950 4.59 41.40 34.32
CA CYS A 950 3.39 42.08 34.80
C CYS A 950 2.29 41.10 35.22
N CYS A 951 2.22 39.89 34.65
CA CYS A 951 1.29 38.84 35.09
C CYS A 951 1.53 38.38 36.54
N LEU A 952 2.74 38.52 37.09
CA LEU A 952 2.98 38.26 38.53
C LEU A 952 2.24 39.24 39.46
N GLY A 953 1.86 40.41 38.96
CA GLY A 953 1.15 41.46 39.72
C GLY A 953 -0.37 41.46 39.52
N GLN A 954 -0.93 40.44 38.87
CA GLN A 954 -2.37 40.29 38.62
C GLN A 954 -2.97 39.27 39.60
N ASP A 955 -4.17 39.55 40.10
CA ASP A 955 -4.93 38.58 40.90
C ASP A 955 -5.32 37.38 40.01
N MET A 956 -4.66 36.23 40.22
CA MET A 956 -4.89 34.98 39.49
C MET A 956 -4.92 33.78 40.44
N ASP A 957 -5.63 32.72 40.06
CA ASP A 957 -5.74 31.49 40.85
C ASP A 957 -4.38 30.82 41.14
N ASP A 958 -4.25 30.19 42.31
CA ASP A 958 -3.01 29.54 42.78
C ASP A 958 -2.40 28.56 41.74
N SER A 959 -3.25 27.83 41.00
CA SER A 959 -2.81 26.90 39.95
C SER A 959 -2.18 27.59 38.74
N LEU A 960 -2.63 28.81 38.41
CA LEU A 960 -2.05 29.64 37.36
C LEU A 960 -0.73 30.27 37.84
N GLN A 961 -0.65 30.69 39.10
CA GLN A 961 0.59 31.21 39.67
C GLN A 961 1.71 30.16 39.66
N VAL A 962 1.40 28.89 39.98
CA VAL A 962 2.36 27.77 39.86
C VAL A 962 2.80 27.57 38.41
N LYS A 963 1.86 27.42 37.46
CA LYS A 963 2.20 27.25 36.03
C LYS A 963 3.02 28.42 35.48
N LEU A 964 2.73 29.66 35.87
CA LEU A 964 3.54 30.84 35.50
C LEU A 964 4.95 30.78 36.10
N GLY A 965 5.08 30.37 37.36
CA GLY A 965 6.38 30.20 38.04
C GLY A 965 7.29 29.15 37.39
N GLU A 966 6.72 28.14 36.71
CA GLU A 966 7.47 27.07 36.03
C GLU A 966 8.12 27.51 34.70
N PHE A 967 7.48 28.41 33.93
CA PHE A 967 8.02 28.86 32.63
C PHE A 967 8.59 30.28 32.63
N LEU A 968 8.18 31.17 33.55
CA LEU A 968 8.68 32.54 33.61
C LEU A 968 10.21 32.65 33.75
N PRO A 969 10.91 31.81 34.55
CA PRO A 969 12.38 31.81 34.57
C PRO A 969 12.99 31.56 33.18
N ARG A 970 12.36 30.70 32.36
CA ARG A 970 12.81 30.36 31.00
C ARG A 970 12.48 31.46 29.97
N VAL A 971 11.53 32.37 30.26
CA VAL A 971 11.28 33.58 29.45
C VAL A 971 12.32 34.67 29.73
N LEU A 972 12.81 34.74 30.97
CA LEU A 972 13.75 35.76 31.44
C LEU A 972 15.22 35.37 31.25
N ASP A 973 15.58 34.12 31.51
CA ASP A 973 16.93 33.58 31.32
C ASP A 973 17.03 32.78 30.02
N GLY A 974 17.96 33.19 29.14
CA GLY A 974 18.27 32.54 27.87
C GLY A 974 19.61 31.80 27.85
N SER A 975 20.24 31.59 29.01
CA SER A 975 21.64 31.13 29.12
C SER A 975 21.82 29.65 29.48
N ALA A 976 20.80 28.99 30.03
CA ALA A 976 20.98 27.68 30.70
C ALA A 976 20.79 26.44 29.81
N ASP A 977 19.87 26.47 28.82
CA ASP A 977 19.47 25.27 28.06
C ASP A 977 19.83 25.32 26.57
N THR A 978 20.21 24.16 26.04
CA THR A 978 20.32 23.91 24.59
C THR A 978 18.93 23.73 23.98
N VAL A 979 18.14 24.81 23.98
CA VAL A 979 16.83 24.81 23.33
C VAL A 979 17.02 24.70 21.82
N VAL A 980 16.49 23.63 21.26
CA VAL A 980 16.41 23.33 19.83
C VAL A 980 14.98 23.60 19.38
N LEU A 981 14.79 24.45 18.38
CA LEU A 981 13.49 24.55 17.72
C LEU A 981 13.13 23.21 17.13
N LYS A 982 11.87 22.78 17.29
CA LYS A 982 11.33 21.61 16.62
C LYS A 982 11.65 21.69 15.12
N ASP A 983 12.17 20.59 14.56
CA ASP A 983 12.52 20.54 13.14
C ASP A 983 11.32 20.94 12.28
N PRO A 984 11.54 21.77 11.23
CA PRO A 984 10.46 22.10 10.32
C PRO A 984 10.03 20.82 9.58
N PRO A 985 8.72 20.61 9.34
CA PRO A 985 8.26 19.53 8.47
C PRO A 985 9.03 19.55 7.14
N LYS A 986 9.44 18.38 6.63
CA LYS A 986 10.22 18.29 5.38
C LYS A 986 9.40 18.84 4.21
N VAL A 987 9.75 20.06 3.75
CA VAL A 987 9.09 20.69 2.59
C VAL A 987 9.77 20.21 1.31
N HIS A 988 9.06 19.38 0.56
CA HIS A 988 9.51 18.89 -0.75
C HIS A 988 9.37 19.99 -1.82
N VAL A 989 10.46 20.64 -2.19
CA VAL A 989 10.50 21.62 -3.30
C VAL A 989 11.47 21.18 -4.38
N HIS A 990 10.94 20.57 -5.44
CA HIS A 990 11.74 19.88 -6.45
C HIS A 990 12.11 20.73 -7.68
N GLN A 991 11.63 21.98 -7.82
CA GLN A 991 11.90 22.82 -9.00
C GLN A 991 12.19 24.28 -8.65
N ALA A 992 12.98 24.97 -9.48
CA ALA A 992 13.32 26.39 -9.31
C ALA A 992 12.19 27.33 -9.73
N HIS A 993 11.43 26.97 -10.79
CA HIS A 993 10.29 27.76 -11.25
C HIS A 993 9.21 27.93 -10.17
N ASP A 994 8.94 26.87 -9.39
CA ASP A 994 8.01 26.88 -8.26
C ASP A 994 8.34 27.97 -7.24
N LEU A 995 9.62 28.09 -6.86
CA LEU A 995 10.09 29.13 -5.93
C LEU A 995 9.87 30.55 -6.47
N CYS A 996 10.11 30.78 -7.76
CA CYS A 996 9.85 32.09 -8.38
C CYS A 996 8.35 32.42 -8.41
N SER A 997 7.49 31.47 -8.80
CA SER A 997 6.02 31.68 -8.82
C SER A 997 5.44 31.85 -7.42
N ARG A 998 5.93 31.10 -6.43
CA ARG A 998 5.53 31.23 -5.02
C ARG A 998 5.97 32.56 -4.45
N LEU A 999 7.20 33.02 -4.73
CA LEU A 999 7.66 34.36 -4.30
C LEU A 999 6.76 35.46 -4.83
N ALA A 1000 6.46 35.47 -6.14
CA ALA A 1000 5.58 36.46 -6.74
C ALA A 1000 4.19 36.44 -6.09
N ALA A 1001 3.53 35.27 -6.00
CA ALA A 1001 2.18 35.14 -5.45
C ALA A 1001 2.09 35.51 -3.96
N VAL A 1002 3.05 35.08 -3.15
CA VAL A 1002 3.11 35.39 -1.71
C VAL A 1002 3.31 36.89 -1.50
N MET A 1003 4.24 37.50 -2.24
CA MET A 1003 4.59 38.92 -2.08
C MET A 1003 3.53 39.86 -2.65
N GLU A 1004 2.84 39.48 -3.73
CA GLU A 1004 1.64 40.16 -4.23
C GLU A 1004 0.50 40.13 -3.19
N SER A 1005 0.20 38.96 -2.63
CA SER A 1005 -0.84 38.80 -1.61
C SER A 1005 -0.53 39.60 -0.33
N ILE A 1006 0.73 39.61 0.13
CA ILE A 1006 1.20 40.43 1.25
C ILE A 1006 1.01 41.95 1.00
N HIS A 1007 1.32 42.42 -0.21
CA HIS A 1007 1.16 43.84 -0.55
C HIS A 1007 -0.32 44.23 -0.71
N ASN A 1008 -1.12 43.39 -1.36
CA ASN A 1008 -2.56 43.62 -1.54
C ASN A 1008 -3.33 43.62 -0.21
N ALA A 1009 -2.90 42.84 0.78
CA ALA A 1009 -3.43 42.90 2.15
C ALA A 1009 -3.13 44.23 2.89
N SER A 1010 -2.20 45.05 2.38
CA SER A 1010 -1.69 46.25 3.05
C SER A 1010 -2.10 47.58 2.39
N ILE A 1011 -2.85 47.57 1.27
CA ILE A 1011 -3.32 48.78 0.60
C ILE A 1011 -4.85 48.88 0.61
N VAL A 1012 -5.38 49.23 1.79
CA VAL A 1012 -6.63 49.99 1.89
C VAL A 1012 -6.33 51.28 2.67
N ILE A 1013 -5.67 52.23 2.00
CA ILE A 1013 -5.69 53.62 2.43
C ILE A 1013 -6.77 54.32 1.62
N VAL A 1014 -7.92 54.52 2.27
CA VAL A 1014 -8.99 55.37 1.75
C VAL A 1014 -8.50 56.81 1.68
N LYS A 1015 -8.81 57.49 0.57
CA LYS A 1015 -9.02 58.92 0.51
C LYS A 1015 -10.35 59.20 -0.17
#